data_AF-A0A9W7CFZ3-F1
#
_entry.id   AF-A0A9W7CFZ3-F1
#
_cell.length_a   1.000
_cell.length_b   1.000
_cell.length_c   1.000
_cell.angle_alpha   90.00
_cell.angle_beta   90.00
_cell.angle_gamma   90.00
#
_symmetry.space_group_name_H-M   'P 1'
#
loop_
_entity.id
_entity.type
_entity.pdbx_description
1 polymer ?
#
loop_
_entity_poly.entity_id
_entity_poly.type
_entity_poly.pdbx_seq_one_letter_code
_entity_poly.pdbx_strand_id
1 'polypeptide(L)'
;MLRPPSTPMFSNDSPVLQPEDDEFTTGLGNYSLVTPRRLSNDGNQALSPPPPPPPPIHNSDSTVRRPMVARNAASMPQSPSVKSIASSKRVGAVKPKGLNRVHEDPPGNQSTDKPTPSVHPIDTLSKKLRQQAMELTKVYEELEKQNLQIDAYKQQIQDQKRELERLRITRSKSMDSSSKEPTSTRATALGQQKRAAQMMIGTPSTGASLGQKRGELDRKLKEAEREKKKYELAAKRIEKALVELQVFQNDRMERLLPREGVSNQRENDMGDLESVLDEQRAYIRVLEEAVHLKATDFEVTGHEELLVVLAELRHTIYEQEKDVEQKSNLLVSTQQQLEQEQQEHSATENLLVNAQKQQEVMAQRFHEQESALHSQLDDTRRQIEQMSNHLDQLQGAATDAHRTEEALQSRLIAATKSQNLIETKLDDATRNIKTLQQQLGAVNTKYEEVKLQTVSLQEECTKKQSHLDEMNSLQEELLSSVDKYVGKVKKSRDKVERLEAELQACQEKEKLAHKQADDAVRSSDERLATLQIEVDAVKQREQQVQAQYTALQQENQRLESTLREMQQRLQNQAQENSEQQQEITTKQEKCHLIEEAAVELESALSTALRMILEKATVSTQERSSNDGDVTDSDDYTFLLDDSVLSKLRRTSEVEAYALQVDSMNEQLCRAEAECEAYHALEQHTAIQEKALEAKEALIYDLSSEKDRLVEVEKAYSDQVATNARYSEQLEDLQEATREQRKYAEELEFALENAATFAEQQNECNQKLNVQLALLETSKREQVGYVKTLQEQNSAFSNRFMKLVKQYAALLRPVAATNRSLQDHINRFDTELQNGDVLRLLQLFPALLEQYISACIGRPEQDHVTDARKRGQQSVNSVPTKIPSQRSIEWSSAKPRRCHQYLEMATPTWHPPTPEPSVSKTLESPVSPPLDATATRKPACFIATEKEEAQLAEQLELIRGAFQSYKEDVETSG
;
A
#
# COMPACT_ATOMS: atom_id res chain seq x y z
N MET A 1 -61.42 49.78 1.49
CA MET A 1 -60.66 49.31 0.30
C MET A 1 -59.44 48.55 0.80
N LEU A 2 -58.95 47.52 0.08
CA LEU A 2 -57.66 46.79 0.30
C LEU A 2 -57.30 46.45 1.77
N ARG A 3 -57.53 45.27 2.37
CA ARG A 3 -57.64 43.83 1.97
C ARG A 3 -56.28 43.09 1.76
N PRO A 4 -56.01 41.97 2.49
CA PRO A 4 -54.71 41.25 2.50
C PRO A 4 -54.72 39.84 1.82
N PRO A 5 -53.57 39.16 1.72
CA PRO A 5 -53.40 37.69 1.66
C PRO A 5 -53.05 37.09 3.05
N SER A 6 -53.29 35.83 3.46
CA SER A 6 -53.63 34.51 2.84
C SER A 6 -52.47 33.49 2.77
N THR A 7 -52.76 32.24 3.18
CA THR A 7 -51.83 31.11 3.45
C THR A 7 -51.66 30.13 2.27
N PRO A 8 -50.66 29.21 2.32
CA PRO A 8 -50.88 27.82 2.79
C PRO A 8 -49.84 27.38 3.87
N MET A 9 -50.03 26.43 4.80
CA MET A 9 -50.66 25.08 4.86
C MET A 9 -49.70 23.90 4.55
N PHE A 10 -49.64 22.95 5.50
CA PHE A 10 -48.84 21.72 5.54
C PHE A 10 -49.35 20.62 4.58
N SER A 11 -48.51 19.60 4.37
CA SER A 11 -48.94 18.21 4.22
C SER A 11 -47.89 17.26 4.81
N ASN A 12 -48.36 16.16 5.41
CA ASN A 12 -47.51 15.08 5.91
C ASN A 12 -47.16 14.11 4.78
N ASP A 13 -46.14 13.27 4.96
CA ASP A 13 -46.30 11.80 4.89
C ASP A 13 -45.03 11.07 5.35
N SER A 14 -45.14 10.33 6.46
CA SER A 14 -44.13 9.41 6.99
C SER A 14 -44.81 8.23 7.68
N PRO A 15 -44.63 6.98 7.21
CA PRO A 15 -45.10 5.80 7.94
C PRO A 15 -44.03 4.73 8.20
N VAL A 16 -43.96 4.26 9.47
CA VAL A 16 -43.98 2.81 9.86
C VAL A 16 -42.72 1.96 9.52
N LEU A 17 -42.12 1.11 10.37
CA LEU A 17 -42.40 0.47 11.70
C LEU A 17 -41.34 0.92 12.75
N GLN A 18 -41.54 1.00 14.08
CA GLN A 18 -42.06 0.09 15.14
C GLN A 18 -41.04 -0.93 15.72
N PRO A 19 -41.01 -1.18 17.07
CA PRO A 19 -39.95 -1.94 17.77
C PRO A 19 -40.42 -3.29 18.35
N GLU A 20 -39.48 -4.12 18.84
CA GLU A 20 -39.72 -5.19 19.84
C GLU A 20 -38.55 -5.31 20.85
N ASP A 21 -38.87 -5.03 22.12
CA ASP A 21 -38.75 -5.86 23.34
C ASP A 21 -37.40 -6.36 23.94
N ASP A 22 -37.46 -6.55 25.27
CA ASP A 22 -36.37 -6.92 26.20
C ASP A 22 -36.00 -8.42 26.17
N GLU A 23 -34.77 -8.76 26.62
CA GLU A 23 -34.68 -9.68 27.78
C GLU A 23 -33.40 -9.47 28.61
N PHE A 24 -33.52 -9.61 29.94
CA PHE A 24 -32.43 -9.53 30.91
C PHE A 24 -31.90 -10.94 31.22
N THR A 25 -30.59 -11.16 31.26
CA THR A 25 -30.03 -12.32 31.99
C THR A 25 -28.65 -12.05 32.56
N THR A 26 -28.47 -12.32 33.85
CA THR A 26 -27.18 -12.29 34.54
C THR A 26 -26.44 -13.62 34.41
N GLY A 27 -25.13 -13.60 34.15
CA GLY A 27 -24.32 -14.81 33.99
C GLY A 27 -22.86 -14.59 34.42
N LEU A 28 -22.33 -15.54 35.20
CA LEU A 28 -20.98 -15.50 35.77
C LEU A 28 -19.94 -16.23 34.90
N GLY A 29 -18.77 -15.60 34.73
CA GLY A 29 -17.51 -16.29 34.99
C GLY A 29 -16.68 -16.85 33.81
N ASN A 30 -15.36 -16.71 34.00
CA ASN A 30 -14.29 -17.61 33.54
C ASN A 30 -14.21 -17.99 32.06
N TYR A 31 -13.35 -17.29 31.31
CA TYR A 31 -12.64 -17.87 30.17
C TYR A 31 -11.14 -17.99 30.47
N SER A 32 -10.72 -19.22 30.75
CA SER A 32 -9.33 -19.65 30.55
C SER A 32 -9.20 -20.16 29.12
N LEU A 33 -8.18 -19.73 28.38
CA LEU A 33 -7.85 -20.32 27.08
C LEU A 33 -6.35 -20.64 26.99
N VAL A 34 -6.05 -21.89 26.65
CA VAL A 34 -4.69 -22.43 26.57
C VAL A 34 -4.11 -22.19 25.18
N THR A 35 -2.92 -21.60 25.11
CA THR A 35 -2.14 -21.46 23.88
C THR A 35 -1.21 -22.68 23.66
N PRO A 36 -1.27 -23.34 22.48
CA PRO A 36 -0.24 -24.30 22.09
C PRO A 36 0.96 -23.61 21.41
N ARG A 37 2.13 -24.26 21.50
CA ARG A 37 3.33 -23.99 20.68
C ARG A 37 3.03 -24.28 19.18
N ARG A 38 3.84 -23.95 18.16
CA ARG A 38 5.32 -23.98 18.06
C ARG A 38 5.81 -23.44 16.69
N LEU A 39 7.09 -23.04 16.59
CA LEU A 39 7.97 -23.02 15.40
C LEU A 39 7.61 -22.17 14.15
N SER A 40 8.45 -21.16 13.88
CA SER A 40 9.33 -21.06 12.69
C SER A 40 10.44 -20.07 13.05
N ASN A 41 11.75 -20.39 13.09
CA ASN A 41 12.66 -21.03 12.14
C ASN A 41 13.25 -20.02 11.14
N ASP A 42 14.55 -19.78 11.24
CA ASP A 42 15.34 -18.93 10.32
C ASP A 42 16.66 -19.63 10.00
N GLY A 43 17.20 -19.41 8.79
CA GLY A 43 18.31 -20.21 8.25
C GLY A 43 18.68 -19.88 6.81
N ASN A 44 19.72 -19.06 6.64
CA ASN A 44 20.20 -18.58 5.34
C ASN A 44 20.82 -19.69 4.45
N GLN A 45 20.49 -19.66 3.15
CA GLN A 45 21.45 -19.31 2.08
C GLN A 45 20.81 -19.30 0.68
N ALA A 46 21.45 -18.61 -0.26
CA ALA A 46 21.00 -18.45 -1.65
C ALA A 46 22.06 -18.91 -2.66
N LEU A 47 21.64 -19.34 -3.86
CA LEU A 47 22.39 -19.26 -5.12
C LEU A 47 21.43 -19.53 -6.32
N SER A 48 21.68 -18.91 -7.47
CA SER A 48 20.74 -18.77 -8.60
C SER A 48 20.76 -19.91 -9.64
N PRO A 49 19.73 -19.99 -10.52
CA PRO A 49 20.02 -20.04 -11.96
C PRO A 49 19.07 -19.10 -12.79
N PRO A 50 18.67 -19.31 -14.08
CA PRO A 50 18.80 -18.26 -15.13
C PRO A 50 17.47 -17.74 -15.75
N PRO A 51 17.49 -16.73 -16.65
CA PRO A 51 16.27 -16.12 -17.21
C PRO A 51 15.60 -16.90 -18.37
N PRO A 52 14.28 -16.73 -18.59
CA PRO A 52 13.52 -17.37 -19.67
C PRO A 52 13.56 -16.62 -21.03
N PRO A 53 13.20 -17.29 -22.15
CA PRO A 53 13.22 -16.71 -23.52
C PRO A 53 11.96 -15.87 -23.87
N PRO A 54 12.01 -15.06 -24.94
CA PRO A 54 10.90 -14.19 -25.35
C PRO A 54 9.76 -14.92 -26.08
N PRO A 55 8.52 -14.37 -26.04
CA PRO A 55 7.35 -14.93 -26.72
C PRO A 55 7.33 -14.65 -28.24
N PRO A 56 6.69 -15.51 -29.06
CA PRO A 56 6.55 -15.30 -30.50
C PRO A 56 5.48 -14.26 -30.84
N ILE A 57 5.74 -13.47 -31.89
CA ILE A 57 4.78 -12.54 -32.48
C ILE A 57 3.86 -13.28 -33.45
N HIS A 58 2.55 -13.03 -33.39
CA HIS A 58 1.67 -13.19 -34.55
C HIS A 58 0.75 -11.98 -34.68
N ASN A 59 0.65 -11.45 -35.90
CA ASN A 59 -0.05 -10.22 -36.19
C ASN A 59 -1.57 -10.40 -36.24
N SER A 60 -2.27 -9.29 -36.05
CA SER A 60 -3.68 -9.11 -36.36
C SER A 60 -4.02 -9.49 -37.81
N ASP A 61 -5.25 -9.93 -38.05
CA ASP A 61 -6.05 -9.25 -39.07
C ASP A 61 -7.54 -9.17 -38.70
N SER A 62 -8.26 -8.32 -39.42
CA SER A 62 -9.71 -8.11 -39.34
C SER A 62 -10.36 -8.57 -40.68
N THR A 63 -11.66 -8.47 -40.97
CA THR A 63 -12.79 -7.71 -40.39
C THR A 63 -14.14 -8.37 -40.79
N VAL A 64 -15.26 -7.86 -40.24
CA VAL A 64 -16.58 -7.70 -40.91
C VAL A 64 -17.60 -8.88 -41.01
N ARG A 65 -18.85 -8.52 -40.65
CA ARG A 65 -20.20 -9.07 -40.99
C ARG A 65 -20.79 -10.33 -40.32
N ARG A 66 -21.61 -10.04 -39.30
CA ARG A 66 -23.03 -10.50 -39.15
C ARG A 66 -23.85 -10.31 -40.47
N PRO A 67 -25.01 -11.00 -40.70
CA PRO A 67 -26.12 -11.05 -39.74
C PRO A 67 -26.92 -12.38 -39.65
N MET A 68 -27.99 -12.32 -38.86
CA MET A 68 -28.96 -13.38 -38.54
C MET A 68 -30.00 -13.57 -39.67
N VAL A 69 -30.66 -14.73 -39.72
CA VAL A 69 -32.11 -14.94 -39.44
C VAL A 69 -32.48 -16.41 -39.68
N ALA A 70 -33.43 -16.95 -38.92
CA ALA A 70 -33.84 -18.36 -38.97
C ALA A 70 -35.09 -18.60 -39.84
N ARG A 71 -35.31 -19.85 -40.28
CA ARG A 71 -36.64 -20.49 -40.17
C ARG A 71 -36.64 -22.03 -40.36
N ASN A 72 -37.07 -22.70 -39.29
CA ASN A 72 -38.06 -23.78 -39.17
C ASN A 72 -38.23 -24.88 -40.25
N ALA A 73 -38.43 -26.10 -39.71
CA ALA A 73 -39.35 -27.15 -40.19
C ALA A 73 -38.95 -27.96 -41.45
N ALA A 74 -39.43 -29.20 -41.66
CA ALA A 74 -39.88 -30.26 -40.74
C ALA A 74 -40.08 -31.58 -41.53
N SER A 75 -40.34 -32.68 -40.81
CA SER A 75 -40.95 -33.93 -41.31
C SER A 75 -40.22 -34.76 -42.39
N MET A 76 -39.72 -35.90 -41.93
CA MET A 76 -39.97 -37.23 -42.54
C MET A 76 -41.48 -37.43 -42.89
N PRO A 77 -41.90 -38.31 -43.85
CA PRO A 77 -41.44 -39.71 -43.87
C PRO A 77 -41.42 -40.52 -45.19
N GLN A 78 -40.77 -41.68 -45.08
CA GLN A 78 -41.08 -42.99 -45.70
C GLN A 78 -40.89 -43.28 -47.22
N SER A 79 -40.31 -44.46 -47.40
CA SER A 79 -40.25 -45.42 -48.53
C SER A 79 -41.64 -45.75 -49.15
N PRO A 80 -41.76 -46.38 -50.36
CA PRO A 80 -41.05 -47.63 -50.71
C PRO A 80 -40.79 -48.01 -52.20
N SER A 81 -40.09 -49.15 -52.39
CA SER A 81 -40.22 -50.12 -53.51
C SER A 81 -39.73 -49.75 -54.95
N VAL A 82 -39.37 -50.68 -55.87
CA VAL A 82 -38.78 -52.05 -55.82
C VAL A 82 -38.44 -52.55 -57.27
N LYS A 83 -37.63 -53.61 -57.44
CA LYS A 83 -37.36 -54.44 -58.68
C LYS A 83 -36.54 -53.84 -59.86
N SER A 84 -35.40 -54.50 -60.18
CA SER A 84 -35.15 -55.37 -61.37
C SER A 84 -33.63 -55.53 -61.58
N ILE A 85 -32.97 -56.69 -61.39
CA ILE A 85 -32.96 -57.95 -62.17
C ILE A 85 -32.44 -57.79 -63.63
N ALA A 86 -31.19 -58.21 -63.86
CA ALA A 86 -30.62 -58.92 -65.03
C ALA A 86 -29.11 -59.20 -64.77
N SER A 87 -28.63 -60.44 -64.68
CA SER A 87 -28.07 -61.29 -65.77
C SER A 87 -26.73 -60.81 -66.37
N SER A 88 -25.76 -61.66 -66.78
CA SER A 88 -25.51 -63.11 -66.57
C SER A 88 -24.17 -63.54 -67.24
N LYS A 89 -23.33 -64.38 -66.60
CA LYS A 89 -22.65 -65.54 -67.24
C LYS A 89 -21.80 -66.40 -66.27
N ARG A 90 -21.38 -67.58 -66.76
CA ARG A 90 -20.68 -68.68 -66.07
C ARG A 90 -19.29 -68.97 -66.70
N VAL A 91 -18.59 -69.94 -66.09
CA VAL A 91 -17.43 -70.73 -66.60
C VAL A 91 -16.06 -70.05 -66.33
N GLY A 92 -15.05 -70.75 -65.78
CA GLY A 92 -15.05 -72.10 -65.19
C GLY A 92 -13.65 -72.73 -65.06
N ALA A 93 -13.38 -73.33 -63.88
CA ALA A 93 -12.34 -74.31 -63.52
C ALA A 93 -10.95 -74.31 -64.21
N VAL A 94 -9.87 -74.28 -63.39
CA VAL A 94 -8.75 -75.28 -63.41
C VAL A 94 -7.80 -75.08 -62.20
N LYS A 95 -7.22 -76.18 -61.72
CA LYS A 95 -6.12 -76.35 -60.72
C LYS A 95 -5.13 -77.36 -61.36
N PRO A 96 -3.86 -77.60 -60.91
CA PRO A 96 -3.23 -77.25 -59.62
C PRO A 96 -1.72 -76.84 -59.71
N LYS A 97 -1.00 -76.85 -58.56
CA LYS A 97 0.49 -76.78 -58.38
C LYS A 97 1.16 -75.43 -58.72
N GLY A 98 2.33 -75.06 -58.16
CA GLY A 98 3.10 -75.65 -57.04
C GLY A 98 4.61 -75.27 -57.04
N LEU A 99 5.24 -75.31 -55.86
CA LEU A 99 6.69 -75.07 -55.57
C LEU A 99 7.23 -73.61 -55.63
N ASN A 100 8.50 -73.45 -55.19
CA ASN A 100 9.12 -72.22 -54.68
C ASN A 100 10.44 -71.83 -55.40
N ARG A 101 10.81 -70.54 -55.24
CA ARG A 101 12.18 -69.97 -55.09
C ARG A 101 13.09 -69.69 -56.32
N VAL A 102 14.12 -68.87 -56.02
CA VAL A 102 15.26 -68.34 -56.82
C VAL A 102 14.98 -66.95 -57.46
N HIS A 103 15.53 -65.79 -57.07
CA HIS A 103 16.76 -65.29 -56.37
C HIS A 103 17.92 -64.89 -57.32
N GLU A 104 18.59 -63.71 -57.28
CA GLU A 104 18.39 -62.48 -56.45
C GLU A 104 18.05 -61.19 -57.27
N ASP A 105 18.83 -60.10 -57.50
CA ASP A 105 20.29 -59.81 -57.47
C ASP A 105 20.60 -58.28 -57.14
N PRO A 106 21.88 -57.83 -56.98
CA PRO A 106 22.31 -56.54 -56.36
C PRO A 106 22.83 -55.48 -57.40
N PRO A 107 23.66 -54.42 -57.10
CA PRO A 107 24.26 -53.89 -55.84
C PRO A 107 24.28 -52.34 -55.64
N GLY A 108 24.77 -51.87 -54.47
CA GLY A 108 25.13 -50.45 -54.21
C GLY A 108 25.56 -50.14 -52.74
N ASN A 109 26.53 -49.25 -52.51
CA ASN A 109 27.20 -49.04 -51.18
C ASN A 109 27.03 -47.63 -50.57
N GLN A 110 27.27 -47.55 -49.24
CA GLN A 110 27.45 -46.40 -48.29
C GLN A 110 26.23 -46.18 -47.35
N SER A 111 26.31 -46.22 -46.00
CA SER A 111 27.20 -45.57 -45.00
C SER A 111 26.88 -44.07 -44.86
N THR A 112 26.51 -43.48 -43.70
CA THR A 112 26.84 -43.77 -42.27
C THR A 112 25.67 -43.59 -41.26
N ASP A 113 25.85 -44.12 -40.04
CA ASP A 113 25.25 -43.75 -38.72
C ASP A 113 23.77 -43.35 -38.55
N LYS A 114 23.02 -44.25 -37.87
CA LYS A 114 22.17 -44.05 -36.64
C LYS A 114 21.00 -43.03 -36.64
N PRO A 115 19.94 -43.22 -35.81
CA PRO A 115 19.81 -44.20 -34.73
C PRO A 115 19.03 -45.47 -35.09
N THR A 116 19.31 -46.54 -34.35
CA THR A 116 18.42 -47.70 -34.26
C THR A 116 17.09 -47.25 -33.65
N PRO A 117 15.93 -47.44 -34.28
CA PRO A 117 14.69 -47.46 -33.53
C PRO A 117 14.79 -48.66 -32.58
N SER A 118 14.82 -48.40 -31.28
CA SER A 118 14.61 -49.47 -30.29
C SER A 118 13.17 -49.94 -30.43
N VAL A 119 12.95 -50.94 -31.30
CA VAL A 119 11.62 -51.52 -31.51
C VAL A 119 11.28 -52.24 -30.22
N HIS A 120 10.51 -51.56 -29.36
CA HIS A 120 10.21 -52.06 -28.03
C HIS A 120 9.60 -53.47 -28.17
N PRO A 121 9.92 -54.44 -27.30
CA PRO A 121 9.30 -55.75 -27.36
C PRO A 121 7.77 -55.64 -27.28
N ILE A 122 7.27 -54.61 -26.59
CA ILE A 122 5.86 -54.21 -26.55
C ILE A 122 5.35 -53.81 -27.95
N ASP A 123 6.03 -52.96 -28.72
CA ASP A 123 5.58 -52.59 -30.08
C ASP A 123 5.61 -53.77 -31.05
N THR A 124 6.64 -54.61 -30.95
CA THR A 124 6.73 -55.85 -31.74
C THR A 124 5.57 -56.78 -31.40
N LEU A 125 5.24 -56.92 -30.12
CA LEU A 125 4.10 -57.70 -29.63
C LEU A 125 2.77 -57.05 -30.06
N SER A 126 2.59 -55.75 -29.92
CA SER A 126 1.38 -55.02 -30.34
C SER A 126 1.17 -55.03 -31.86
N LYS A 127 2.24 -55.18 -32.65
CA LYS A 127 2.13 -55.41 -34.10
C LYS A 127 1.77 -56.85 -34.42
N LYS A 128 2.35 -57.83 -33.71
CA LYS A 128 1.98 -59.26 -33.82
C LYS A 128 0.54 -59.54 -33.35
N LEU A 129 0.08 -58.93 -32.26
CA LEU A 129 -1.29 -59.03 -31.78
C LEU A 129 -2.28 -58.40 -32.76
N ARG A 130 -1.96 -57.25 -33.37
CA ARG A 130 -2.79 -56.67 -34.45
C ARG A 130 -2.78 -57.52 -35.72
N GLN A 131 -1.66 -58.16 -36.06
CA GLN A 131 -1.57 -59.13 -37.16
C GLN A 131 -2.47 -60.34 -36.89
N GLN A 132 -2.34 -60.97 -35.72
CA GLN A 132 -3.15 -62.11 -35.29
C GLN A 132 -4.65 -61.76 -35.17
N ALA A 133 -4.99 -60.56 -34.73
CA ALA A 133 -6.38 -60.08 -34.70
C ALA A 133 -6.96 -59.99 -36.12
N MET A 134 -6.24 -59.41 -37.09
CA MET A 134 -6.70 -59.37 -38.49
C MET A 134 -6.79 -60.76 -39.14
N GLU A 135 -5.90 -61.68 -38.76
CA GLU A 135 -5.94 -63.07 -39.23
C GLU A 135 -7.13 -63.83 -38.62
N LEU A 136 -7.43 -63.64 -37.33
CA LEU A 136 -8.65 -64.13 -36.69
C LEU A 136 -9.91 -63.54 -37.32
N THR A 137 -9.97 -62.23 -37.60
CA THR A 137 -11.11 -61.61 -38.30
C THR A 137 -11.36 -62.27 -39.66
N LYS A 138 -10.30 -62.53 -40.44
CA LYS A 138 -10.43 -63.24 -41.73
C LYS A 138 -10.93 -64.67 -41.57
N VAL A 139 -10.46 -65.40 -40.55
CA VAL A 139 -10.95 -66.75 -40.24
C VAL A 139 -12.42 -66.73 -39.85
N TYR A 140 -12.86 -65.75 -39.05
CA TYR A 140 -14.29 -65.60 -38.69
C TYR A 140 -15.15 -65.21 -39.88
N GLU A 141 -14.71 -64.28 -40.74
CA GLU A 141 -15.38 -63.96 -42.00
C GLU A 141 -15.50 -65.18 -42.94
N GLU A 142 -14.48 -66.03 -43.00
CA GLU A 142 -14.47 -67.23 -43.84
C GLU A 142 -15.34 -68.35 -43.25
N LEU A 143 -15.39 -68.46 -41.91
CA LEU A 143 -16.32 -69.32 -41.19
C LEU A 143 -17.79 -68.86 -41.36
N GLU A 144 -18.05 -67.56 -41.33
CA GLU A 144 -19.37 -66.99 -41.61
C GLU A 144 -19.82 -67.29 -43.05
N LYS A 145 -18.93 -67.12 -44.03
CA LYS A 145 -19.20 -67.49 -45.44
C LYS A 145 -19.47 -69.00 -45.59
N GLN A 146 -18.78 -69.86 -44.83
CA GLN A 146 -19.07 -71.30 -44.78
C GLN A 146 -20.42 -71.62 -44.11
N ASN A 147 -20.78 -70.95 -43.02
CA ASN A 147 -22.10 -71.11 -42.38
C ASN A 147 -23.24 -70.68 -43.32
N LEU A 148 -23.11 -69.54 -44.00
CA LEU A 148 -24.07 -69.08 -45.01
C LEU A 148 -24.20 -70.09 -46.17
N GLN A 149 -23.11 -70.74 -46.57
CA GLN A 149 -23.15 -71.81 -47.57
C GLN A 149 -23.82 -73.10 -47.04
N ILE A 150 -23.56 -73.47 -45.78
CA ILE A 150 -24.22 -74.59 -45.09
C ILE A 150 -25.73 -74.35 -45.00
N ASP A 151 -26.16 -73.14 -44.65
CA ASP A 151 -27.57 -72.79 -44.56
C ASP A 151 -28.25 -72.74 -45.93
N ALA A 152 -27.54 -72.30 -46.98
CA ALA A 152 -28.00 -72.45 -48.36
C ALA A 152 -28.21 -73.93 -48.76
N TYR A 153 -27.32 -74.84 -48.35
CA TYR A 153 -27.52 -76.28 -48.56
C TYR A 153 -28.66 -76.85 -47.72
N LYS A 154 -28.85 -76.43 -46.45
CA LYS A 154 -30.02 -76.80 -45.64
C LYS A 154 -31.32 -76.37 -46.35
N GLN A 155 -31.36 -75.15 -46.88
CA GLN A 155 -32.50 -74.61 -47.62
C GLN A 155 -32.78 -75.45 -48.87
N GLN A 156 -31.76 -75.79 -49.66
CA GLN A 156 -31.87 -76.65 -50.83
C GLN A 156 -32.39 -78.06 -50.50
N ILE A 157 -31.94 -78.65 -49.38
CA ILE A 157 -32.42 -79.96 -48.90
C ILE A 157 -33.89 -79.87 -48.46
N GLN A 158 -34.31 -78.77 -47.82
CA GLN A 158 -35.72 -78.54 -47.52
C GLN A 158 -36.57 -78.33 -48.78
N ASP A 159 -36.05 -77.64 -49.79
CA ASP A 159 -36.72 -77.44 -51.08
C ASP A 159 -36.93 -78.79 -51.80
N GLN A 160 -35.88 -79.62 -51.89
CA GLN A 160 -35.97 -80.98 -52.43
C GLN A 160 -36.91 -81.88 -51.62
N LYS A 161 -36.92 -81.76 -50.28
CA LYS A 161 -37.88 -82.49 -49.42
C LYS A 161 -39.32 -82.04 -49.73
N ARG A 162 -39.57 -80.74 -49.91
CA ARG A 162 -40.90 -80.21 -50.30
C ARG A 162 -41.29 -80.60 -51.73
N GLU A 163 -40.34 -80.81 -52.63
CA GLU A 163 -40.58 -81.33 -53.98
C GLU A 163 -40.92 -82.84 -53.96
N LEU A 164 -40.19 -83.65 -53.20
CA LEU A 164 -40.53 -85.07 -52.97
C LEU A 164 -41.91 -85.23 -52.31
N GLU A 165 -42.28 -84.35 -51.39
CA GLU A 165 -43.61 -84.37 -50.77
C GLU A 165 -44.71 -83.98 -51.76
N ARG A 166 -44.46 -83.02 -52.67
CA ARG A 166 -45.37 -82.73 -53.80
C ARG A 166 -45.52 -83.94 -54.73
N LEU A 167 -44.44 -84.66 -55.03
CA LEU A 167 -44.48 -85.87 -55.85
C LEU A 167 -45.27 -87.00 -55.16
N ARG A 168 -45.12 -87.18 -53.85
CA ARG A 168 -45.96 -88.11 -53.04
C ARG A 168 -47.44 -87.73 -53.09
N ILE A 169 -47.77 -86.47 -52.83
CA ILE A 169 -49.15 -85.94 -52.86
C ILE A 169 -49.76 -86.04 -54.26
N THR A 170 -48.96 -85.88 -55.32
CA THR A 170 -49.43 -86.06 -56.71
C THR A 170 -49.69 -87.55 -57.01
N ARG A 171 -48.85 -88.46 -56.48
CA ARG A 171 -49.02 -89.90 -56.65
C ARG A 171 -50.26 -90.42 -55.92
N SER A 172 -50.51 -90.01 -54.68
CA SER A 172 -51.74 -90.42 -53.96
C SER A 172 -53.00 -89.85 -54.62
N LYS A 173 -52.99 -88.56 -55.02
CA LYS A 173 -54.10 -87.95 -55.77
C LYS A 173 -54.40 -88.57 -57.14
N SER A 174 -53.54 -89.46 -57.64
CA SER A 174 -53.78 -90.20 -58.90
C SER A 174 -54.44 -91.57 -58.71
N MET A 175 -54.59 -92.06 -57.47
CA MET A 175 -55.06 -93.43 -57.20
C MET A 175 -56.49 -93.49 -56.64
N ASP A 176 -56.93 -92.49 -55.87
CA ASP A 176 -58.21 -92.51 -55.14
C ASP A 176 -59.36 -91.82 -55.89
N SER A 177 -59.71 -92.26 -57.12
CA SER A 177 -60.87 -91.69 -57.86
C SER A 177 -61.57 -92.60 -58.89
N SER A 178 -61.82 -93.87 -58.56
CA SER A 178 -63.00 -94.62 -59.09
C SER A 178 -63.31 -95.84 -58.21
N SER A 179 -64.57 -96.28 -58.15
CA SER A 179 -65.02 -97.27 -57.15
C SER A 179 -66.08 -98.26 -57.67
N LYS A 180 -66.00 -99.50 -57.14
CA LYS A 180 -66.98 -100.62 -57.21
C LYS A 180 -67.03 -101.45 -58.51
N GLU A 181 -66.71 -102.74 -58.35
CA GLU A 181 -67.48 -103.97 -58.69
C GLU A 181 -68.51 -104.00 -59.85
N PRO A 182 -68.82 -105.17 -60.50
CA PRO A 182 -68.70 -106.55 -59.98
C PRO A 182 -68.27 -107.70 -60.94
N THR A 183 -67.93 -108.85 -60.32
CA THR A 183 -68.27 -110.26 -60.70
C THR A 183 -67.97 -110.88 -62.10
N SER A 184 -67.07 -111.88 -62.09
CA SER A 184 -67.05 -113.16 -62.84
C SER A 184 -67.08 -113.23 -64.39
N THR A 185 -66.02 -113.78 -65.00
CA THR A 185 -66.02 -115.12 -65.67
C THR A 185 -64.67 -115.46 -66.33
N ARG A 186 -64.41 -116.77 -66.54
CA ARG A 186 -63.29 -117.41 -67.27
C ARG A 186 -61.87 -117.11 -66.73
N ALA A 187 -60.98 -118.08 -66.49
CA ALA A 187 -60.75 -119.41 -67.07
C ALA A 187 -60.21 -119.42 -68.51
N THR A 188 -59.15 -118.65 -68.79
CA THR A 188 -58.22 -118.87 -69.93
C THR A 188 -56.89 -118.14 -69.71
N ALA A 189 -55.89 -118.80 -69.12
CA ALA A 189 -54.50 -118.31 -69.00
C ALA A 189 -53.50 -119.42 -68.62
N LEU A 190 -53.95 -120.38 -67.79
CA LEU A 190 -53.16 -121.52 -67.31
C LEU A 190 -52.93 -122.56 -68.44
N GLY A 191 -52.10 -122.24 -69.44
CA GLY A 191 -51.98 -123.05 -70.65
C GLY A 191 -50.73 -122.92 -71.52
N GLN A 192 -49.77 -122.02 -71.24
CA GLN A 192 -48.61 -121.77 -72.11
C GLN A 192 -47.22 -121.94 -71.47
N GLN A 193 -47.09 -122.48 -70.26
CA GLN A 193 -45.79 -122.83 -69.64
C GLN A 193 -45.67 -124.31 -69.24
N LYS A 194 -46.28 -125.21 -70.03
CA LYS A 194 -46.25 -126.67 -69.77
C LYS A 194 -46.21 -127.53 -71.04
N ARG A 195 -45.47 -127.09 -72.07
CA ARG A 195 -45.44 -127.74 -73.41
C ARG A 195 -44.08 -127.69 -74.13
N ALA A 196 -42.98 -127.81 -73.40
CA ALA A 196 -41.61 -127.72 -73.95
C ALA A 196 -40.66 -128.88 -73.54
N ALA A 197 -41.15 -129.87 -72.80
CA ALA A 197 -40.31 -130.98 -72.28
C ALA A 197 -40.98 -132.38 -72.40
N GLN A 198 -41.91 -132.55 -73.35
CA GLN A 198 -42.57 -133.84 -73.62
C GLN A 198 -42.32 -134.24 -75.09
N MET A 199 -41.08 -134.63 -75.40
CA MET A 199 -40.65 -134.97 -76.76
C MET A 199 -39.65 -136.15 -76.86
N MET A 200 -39.37 -136.85 -75.76
CA MET A 200 -38.39 -137.95 -75.71
C MET A 200 -38.96 -139.19 -75.02
N ILE A 201 -39.83 -139.93 -75.70
CA ILE A 201 -40.13 -141.34 -75.40
C ILE A 201 -40.08 -142.11 -76.71
N GLY A 202 -39.18 -143.10 -76.80
CA GLY A 202 -39.08 -144.05 -77.91
C GLY A 202 -38.96 -145.47 -77.35
N THR A 203 -39.95 -146.31 -77.65
CA THR A 203 -39.99 -147.75 -77.32
C THR A 203 -39.39 -148.59 -78.45
N PRO A 204 -39.22 -149.92 -78.29
CA PRO A 204 -40.26 -150.81 -78.84
C PRO A 204 -40.52 -152.13 -78.05
N SER A 205 -41.46 -152.95 -78.57
CA SER A 205 -42.01 -154.21 -78.02
C SER A 205 -43.00 -154.05 -76.84
N THR A 206 -44.00 -154.91 -76.59
CA THR A 206 -44.53 -156.12 -77.29
C THR A 206 -46.06 -156.19 -77.07
N GLY A 207 -46.89 -157.06 -77.67
CA GLY A 207 -46.68 -158.34 -78.36
C GLY A 207 -48.00 -159.11 -78.50
N ALA A 208 -48.29 -160.05 -77.59
CA ALA A 208 -49.38 -161.05 -77.68
C ALA A 208 -50.83 -160.52 -77.75
N SER A 209 -51.75 -161.40 -78.17
CA SER A 209 -53.12 -161.12 -78.66
C SER A 209 -54.12 -160.50 -77.66
N LEU A 210 -55.06 -159.72 -78.19
CA LEU A 210 -55.99 -158.85 -77.46
C LEU A 210 -57.07 -159.58 -76.64
N GLY A 211 -57.57 -160.73 -77.11
CA GLY A 211 -58.71 -161.40 -76.47
C GLY A 211 -58.42 -161.85 -75.04
N GLN A 212 -57.23 -162.44 -74.83
CA GLN A 212 -56.80 -162.94 -73.52
C GLN A 212 -56.43 -161.80 -72.57
N LYS A 213 -55.76 -160.76 -73.09
CA LYS A 213 -55.39 -159.55 -72.32
C LYS A 213 -56.59 -158.83 -71.70
N ARG A 214 -57.76 -158.84 -72.34
CA ARG A 214 -58.96 -158.17 -71.80
C ARG A 214 -59.47 -158.85 -70.52
N GLY A 215 -59.51 -160.18 -70.49
CA GLY A 215 -59.90 -160.95 -69.29
C GLY A 215 -58.86 -160.89 -68.18
N GLU A 216 -57.57 -160.74 -68.52
CA GLU A 216 -56.50 -160.57 -67.55
C GLU A 216 -56.51 -159.15 -66.93
N LEU A 217 -56.80 -158.11 -67.73
CA LEU A 217 -57.01 -156.74 -67.26
C LEU A 217 -58.17 -156.65 -66.25
N ASP A 218 -59.32 -157.24 -66.54
CA ASP A 218 -60.46 -157.26 -65.62
C ASP A 218 -60.15 -157.96 -64.28
N ARG A 219 -59.24 -158.94 -64.26
CA ARG A 219 -58.74 -159.54 -63.01
C ARG A 219 -57.80 -158.60 -62.28
N LYS A 220 -56.77 -158.07 -62.93
CA LYS A 220 -55.78 -157.18 -62.31
C LYS A 220 -56.38 -155.86 -61.82
N LEU A 221 -57.41 -155.33 -62.50
CA LEU A 221 -58.16 -154.16 -62.06
C LEU A 221 -58.94 -154.46 -60.77
N LYS A 222 -59.60 -155.62 -60.67
CA LYS A 222 -60.25 -156.10 -59.43
C LYS A 222 -59.27 -156.51 -58.32
N GLU A 223 -57.99 -156.74 -58.65
CA GLU A 223 -56.89 -156.97 -57.71
C GLU A 223 -56.45 -155.64 -57.09
N ALA A 224 -56.04 -154.70 -57.93
CA ALA A 224 -55.64 -153.35 -57.53
C ALA A 224 -56.76 -152.61 -56.79
N GLU A 225 -58.04 -152.85 -57.12
CA GLU A 225 -59.16 -152.26 -56.39
C GLU A 225 -59.37 -152.88 -54.98
N ARG A 226 -59.05 -154.16 -54.77
CA ARG A 226 -59.01 -154.78 -53.42
C ARG A 226 -57.84 -154.24 -52.61
N GLU A 227 -56.67 -154.18 -53.23
CA GLU A 227 -55.44 -153.69 -52.64
C GLU A 227 -55.53 -152.21 -52.24
N LYS A 228 -56.02 -151.35 -53.13
CA LYS A 228 -56.34 -149.95 -52.81
C LYS A 228 -57.25 -149.84 -51.59
N LYS A 229 -58.30 -150.67 -51.48
CA LYS A 229 -59.23 -150.65 -50.33
C LYS A 229 -58.54 -151.09 -49.02
N LYS A 230 -57.54 -151.97 -49.06
CA LYS A 230 -56.69 -152.35 -47.90
C LYS A 230 -55.88 -151.13 -47.41
N TYR A 231 -55.17 -150.46 -48.31
CA TYR A 231 -54.37 -149.27 -47.98
C TYR A 231 -55.23 -148.07 -47.55
N GLU A 232 -56.36 -147.82 -48.22
CA GLU A 232 -57.28 -146.73 -47.88
C GLU A 232 -57.92 -146.92 -46.49
N LEU A 233 -58.09 -148.18 -46.04
CA LEU A 233 -58.56 -148.48 -44.68
C LEU A 233 -57.48 -148.21 -43.63
N ALA A 234 -56.23 -148.59 -43.90
CA ALA A 234 -55.10 -148.37 -42.98
C ALA A 234 -54.75 -146.88 -42.83
N ALA A 235 -54.71 -146.13 -43.94
CA ALA A 235 -54.48 -144.68 -43.92
C ALA A 235 -55.48 -143.95 -43.00
N LYS A 236 -56.77 -144.32 -43.04
CA LYS A 236 -57.83 -143.74 -42.19
C LYS A 236 -57.67 -144.07 -40.70
N ARG A 237 -56.93 -145.13 -40.32
CA ARG A 237 -56.59 -145.41 -38.92
C ARG A 237 -55.49 -144.49 -38.42
N ILE A 238 -54.43 -144.34 -39.19
CA ILE A 238 -53.31 -143.44 -38.88
C ILE A 238 -53.80 -141.99 -38.84
N GLU A 239 -54.64 -141.56 -39.79
CA GLU A 239 -55.28 -140.24 -39.80
C GLU A 239 -56.11 -140.00 -38.54
N LYS A 240 -56.91 -140.99 -38.10
CA LYS A 240 -57.66 -140.90 -36.83
C LYS A 240 -56.72 -140.76 -35.62
N ALA A 241 -55.66 -141.57 -35.54
CA ALA A 241 -54.70 -141.54 -34.44
C ALA A 241 -53.90 -140.22 -34.39
N LEU A 242 -53.57 -139.64 -35.55
CA LEU A 242 -52.93 -138.32 -35.64
C LEU A 242 -53.84 -137.19 -35.16
N VAL A 243 -55.14 -137.23 -35.49
CA VAL A 243 -56.11 -136.27 -34.93
C VAL A 243 -56.25 -136.43 -33.41
N GLU A 244 -56.24 -137.67 -32.91
CA GLU A 244 -56.27 -137.97 -31.47
C GLU A 244 -55.05 -137.38 -30.74
N LEU A 245 -53.84 -137.56 -31.29
CA LEU A 245 -52.61 -136.92 -30.80
C LEU A 245 -52.66 -135.39 -30.86
N GLN A 246 -53.15 -134.81 -31.96
CA GLN A 246 -53.23 -133.37 -32.13
C GLN A 246 -54.19 -132.71 -31.13
N VAL A 247 -55.25 -133.41 -30.71
CA VAL A 247 -56.12 -132.94 -29.61
C VAL A 247 -55.31 -132.83 -28.32
N PHE A 248 -54.59 -133.87 -27.89
CA PHE A 248 -53.78 -133.82 -26.66
C PHE A 248 -52.70 -132.73 -26.71
N GLN A 249 -52.06 -132.51 -27.87
CA GLN A 249 -51.07 -131.44 -28.04
C GLN A 249 -51.68 -130.03 -27.95
N ASN A 250 -52.89 -129.83 -28.48
CA ASN A 250 -53.61 -128.57 -28.33
C ASN A 250 -54.06 -128.35 -26.88
N ASP A 251 -54.57 -129.39 -26.21
CA ASP A 251 -54.99 -129.36 -24.80
C ASP A 251 -53.84 -128.93 -23.87
N ARG A 252 -52.62 -129.42 -24.14
CA ARG A 252 -51.39 -129.04 -23.44
C ARG A 252 -50.92 -127.62 -23.79
N MET A 253 -51.01 -127.21 -25.06
CA MET A 253 -50.71 -125.84 -25.48
C MET A 253 -51.63 -124.79 -24.83
N GLU A 254 -52.93 -125.08 -24.71
CA GLU A 254 -53.89 -124.15 -24.11
C GLU A 254 -53.67 -123.96 -22.60
N ARG A 255 -53.18 -125.00 -21.90
CA ARG A 255 -52.78 -124.92 -20.47
C ARG A 255 -51.48 -124.14 -20.24
N LEU A 256 -50.64 -123.97 -21.26
CA LEU A 256 -49.36 -123.26 -21.15
C LEU A 256 -49.45 -121.74 -21.39
N LEU A 257 -50.61 -121.21 -21.75
CA LEU A 257 -50.83 -119.77 -21.92
C LEU A 257 -51.25 -119.12 -20.58
N PRO A 258 -50.46 -118.19 -19.99
CA PRO A 258 -50.80 -117.57 -18.72
C PRO A 258 -52.05 -116.69 -18.86
N ARG A 259 -53.11 -117.05 -18.14
CA ARG A 259 -54.30 -116.20 -18.00
C ARG A 259 -53.99 -115.05 -17.03
N GLU A 260 -53.94 -113.83 -17.53
CA GLU A 260 -53.58 -112.66 -16.71
C GLU A 260 -54.57 -112.42 -15.55
N GLY A 261 -54.08 -112.61 -14.33
CA GLY A 261 -54.71 -112.09 -13.10
C GLY A 261 -55.00 -113.14 -12.01
N VAL A 262 -54.64 -112.76 -10.78
CA VAL A 262 -54.97 -113.40 -9.49
C VAL A 262 -54.09 -114.60 -9.08
N SER A 263 -53.86 -114.65 -7.77
CA SER A 263 -52.88 -115.46 -7.04
C SER A 263 -53.37 -116.85 -6.63
N ASN A 264 -52.39 -117.69 -6.25
CA ASN A 264 -52.51 -118.88 -5.39
C ASN A 264 -53.27 -120.08 -5.96
N GLN A 265 -52.50 -121.07 -6.44
CA GLN A 265 -52.70 -122.45 -5.95
C GLN A 265 -51.42 -123.29 -6.09
N ARG A 266 -51.07 -124.02 -5.02
CA ARG A 266 -50.41 -125.33 -5.14
C ARG A 266 -51.48 -126.35 -5.57
N GLU A 267 -51.05 -127.56 -5.90
CA GLU A 267 -51.90 -128.70 -6.31
C GLU A 267 -52.42 -128.57 -7.76
N ASN A 268 -51.59 -128.98 -8.73
CA ASN A 268 -52.06 -129.55 -10.01
C ASN A 268 -51.04 -130.39 -10.80
N ASP A 269 -49.81 -130.61 -10.28
CA ASP A 269 -48.72 -131.32 -10.99
C ASP A 269 -49.08 -132.75 -11.45
N MET A 270 -50.04 -133.40 -10.80
CA MET A 270 -50.59 -134.70 -11.22
C MET A 270 -51.35 -134.64 -12.57
N GLY A 271 -52.05 -133.53 -12.85
CA GLY A 271 -52.88 -133.37 -14.05
C GLY A 271 -52.08 -133.05 -15.31
N ASP A 272 -50.86 -132.52 -15.16
CA ASP A 272 -49.95 -132.28 -16.27
C ASP A 272 -49.28 -133.60 -16.72
N LEU A 273 -48.74 -134.37 -15.76
CA LEU A 273 -48.10 -135.66 -16.03
C LEU A 273 -49.04 -136.66 -16.72
N GLU A 274 -50.30 -136.77 -16.29
CA GLU A 274 -51.26 -137.68 -16.94
C GLU A 274 -51.61 -137.21 -18.37
N SER A 275 -51.65 -135.90 -18.63
CA SER A 275 -51.85 -135.38 -19.99
C SER A 275 -50.65 -135.62 -20.92
N VAL A 276 -49.42 -135.54 -20.40
CA VAL A 276 -48.20 -135.89 -21.15
C VAL A 276 -48.13 -137.40 -21.40
N LEU A 277 -48.57 -138.23 -20.44
CA LEU A 277 -48.66 -139.68 -20.64
C LEU A 277 -49.73 -140.06 -21.67
N ASP A 278 -50.84 -139.33 -21.76
CA ASP A 278 -51.85 -139.57 -22.79
C ASP A 278 -51.46 -139.03 -24.18
N GLU A 279 -50.74 -137.91 -24.26
CA GLU A 279 -50.06 -137.49 -25.49
C GLU A 279 -49.07 -138.56 -25.95
N GLN A 280 -48.22 -139.08 -25.05
CA GLN A 280 -47.29 -140.16 -25.36
C GLN A 280 -48.01 -141.46 -25.77
N ARG A 281 -49.11 -141.84 -25.09
CA ARG A 281 -49.91 -143.01 -25.47
C ARG A 281 -50.60 -142.84 -26.83
N ALA A 282 -51.01 -141.63 -27.21
CA ALA A 282 -51.52 -141.34 -28.54
C ALA A 282 -50.41 -141.37 -29.62
N TYR A 283 -49.23 -140.81 -29.32
CA TYR A 283 -48.06 -140.87 -30.19
C TYR A 283 -47.57 -142.31 -30.43
N ILE A 284 -47.56 -143.14 -29.39
CA ILE A 284 -47.28 -144.58 -29.51
C ILE A 284 -48.32 -145.25 -30.43
N ARG A 285 -49.63 -145.00 -30.27
CA ARG A 285 -50.67 -145.55 -31.17
C ARG A 285 -50.47 -145.13 -32.63
N VAL A 286 -50.04 -143.89 -32.89
CA VAL A 286 -49.68 -143.42 -34.24
C VAL A 286 -48.52 -144.22 -34.81
N LEU A 287 -47.45 -144.43 -34.02
CA LEU A 287 -46.29 -145.23 -34.43
C LEU A 287 -46.65 -146.71 -34.64
N GLU A 288 -47.49 -147.30 -33.78
CA GLU A 288 -47.93 -148.70 -33.89
C GLU A 288 -48.73 -148.95 -35.18
N GLU A 289 -49.74 -148.14 -35.49
CA GLU A 289 -50.50 -148.28 -36.76
C GLU A 289 -49.62 -147.94 -37.99
N ALA A 290 -48.66 -147.01 -37.88
CA ALA A 290 -47.69 -146.74 -38.94
C ALA A 290 -46.70 -147.89 -39.18
N VAL A 291 -46.23 -148.54 -38.11
CA VAL A 291 -45.37 -149.75 -38.18
C VAL A 291 -46.17 -150.95 -38.68
N HIS A 292 -47.43 -151.13 -38.26
CA HIS A 292 -48.30 -152.17 -38.81
C HIS A 292 -48.59 -151.95 -40.29
N LEU A 293 -48.84 -150.71 -40.73
CA LEU A 293 -48.90 -150.39 -42.15
C LEU A 293 -47.59 -150.76 -42.85
N LYS A 294 -46.42 -150.34 -42.33
CA LYS A 294 -45.15 -150.63 -43.01
C LYS A 294 -44.74 -152.10 -43.01
N ALA A 295 -45.03 -152.87 -41.97
CA ALA A 295 -44.86 -154.33 -41.97
C ALA A 295 -45.77 -155.00 -43.03
N THR A 296 -46.97 -154.46 -43.24
CA THR A 296 -47.91 -154.89 -44.28
C THR A 296 -47.47 -154.49 -45.70
N ASP A 297 -46.71 -153.40 -45.83
CA ASP A 297 -46.25 -152.77 -47.08
C ASP A 297 -44.90 -153.33 -47.58
N PHE A 298 -44.08 -153.86 -46.67
CA PHE A 298 -42.80 -154.52 -46.98
C PHE A 298 -42.88 -156.07 -47.02
N GLU A 299 -44.06 -156.66 -46.82
CA GLU A 299 -44.29 -158.12 -46.78
C GLU A 299 -43.33 -158.89 -45.85
N VAL A 300 -42.92 -158.29 -44.72
CA VAL A 300 -41.83 -158.80 -43.87
C VAL A 300 -42.19 -160.14 -43.21
N THR A 301 -41.65 -161.24 -43.75
CA THR A 301 -41.82 -162.60 -43.21
C THR A 301 -40.56 -163.19 -42.57
N GLY A 302 -39.47 -162.42 -42.42
CA GLY A 302 -38.17 -162.88 -41.94
C GLY A 302 -37.59 -162.06 -40.77
N HIS A 303 -36.70 -162.67 -39.98
CA HIS A 303 -36.12 -162.05 -38.79
C HIS A 303 -34.86 -161.22 -39.06
N GLU A 304 -34.06 -161.57 -40.08
CA GLU A 304 -32.74 -160.98 -40.32
C GLU A 304 -32.81 -159.51 -40.78
N GLU A 305 -33.84 -159.14 -41.55
CA GLU A 305 -34.05 -157.78 -42.06
C GLU A 305 -34.24 -156.75 -40.94
N LEU A 306 -34.87 -157.16 -39.82
CA LEU A 306 -35.06 -156.33 -38.64
C LEU A 306 -33.74 -155.99 -37.92
N LEU A 307 -32.77 -156.91 -37.92
CA LEU A 307 -31.50 -156.73 -37.21
C LEU A 307 -30.60 -155.68 -37.88
N VAL A 308 -30.66 -155.56 -39.21
CA VAL A 308 -29.90 -154.54 -39.96
C VAL A 308 -30.42 -153.14 -39.62
N VAL A 309 -31.74 -152.93 -39.67
CA VAL A 309 -32.38 -151.65 -39.35
C VAL A 309 -32.07 -151.21 -37.92
N LEU A 310 -32.09 -152.14 -36.95
CA LEU A 310 -31.72 -151.85 -35.56
C LEU A 310 -30.24 -151.43 -35.39
N ALA A 311 -29.33 -151.94 -36.21
CA ALA A 311 -27.92 -151.56 -36.18
C ALA A 311 -27.69 -150.14 -36.73
N GLU A 312 -28.32 -149.79 -37.86
CA GLU A 312 -28.22 -148.44 -38.46
C GLU A 312 -28.87 -147.37 -37.57
N LEU A 313 -30.02 -147.67 -36.96
CA LEU A 313 -30.66 -146.80 -35.97
C LEU A 313 -29.72 -146.54 -34.78
N ARG A 314 -29.06 -147.58 -34.24
CA ARG A 314 -28.13 -147.44 -33.12
C ARG A 314 -26.90 -146.59 -33.46
N HIS A 315 -26.35 -146.71 -34.67
CA HIS A 315 -25.25 -145.83 -35.10
C HIS A 315 -25.71 -144.37 -35.24
N THR A 316 -26.91 -144.16 -35.79
CA THR A 316 -27.49 -142.82 -35.97
C THR A 316 -27.70 -142.11 -34.64
N ILE A 317 -28.19 -142.82 -33.61
CA ILE A 317 -28.35 -142.30 -32.25
C ILE A 317 -27.00 -141.85 -31.66
N TYR A 318 -25.95 -142.66 -31.80
CA TYR A 318 -24.64 -142.34 -31.22
C TYR A 318 -24.00 -141.06 -31.80
N GLU A 319 -24.15 -140.81 -33.10
CA GLU A 319 -23.69 -139.55 -33.69
C GLU A 319 -24.58 -138.34 -33.29
N GLN A 320 -25.87 -138.56 -33.01
CA GLN A 320 -26.76 -137.52 -32.45
C GLN A 320 -26.42 -137.19 -30.98
N GLU A 321 -26.16 -138.18 -30.14
CA GLU A 321 -25.72 -137.98 -28.74
C GLU A 321 -24.44 -137.15 -28.68
N LYS A 322 -23.48 -137.45 -29.55
CA LYS A 322 -22.20 -136.75 -29.72
C LYS A 322 -22.35 -135.31 -30.24
N ASP A 323 -23.26 -135.06 -31.19
CA ASP A 323 -23.61 -133.71 -31.66
C ASP A 323 -24.31 -132.89 -30.57
N VAL A 324 -25.19 -133.50 -29.76
CA VAL A 324 -25.81 -132.87 -28.59
C VAL A 324 -24.77 -132.54 -27.51
N GLU A 325 -23.83 -133.44 -27.22
CA GLU A 325 -22.74 -133.18 -26.27
C GLU A 325 -21.82 -132.04 -26.75
N GLN A 326 -21.47 -132.00 -28.04
CA GLN A 326 -20.72 -130.88 -28.63
C GLN A 326 -21.47 -129.55 -28.53
N LYS A 327 -22.79 -129.55 -28.83
CA LYS A 327 -23.65 -128.37 -28.69
C LYS A 327 -23.83 -127.93 -27.24
N SER A 328 -23.90 -128.87 -26.30
CA SER A 328 -23.95 -128.58 -24.86
C SER A 328 -22.66 -127.88 -24.40
N ASN A 329 -21.50 -128.39 -24.79
CA ASN A 329 -20.21 -127.78 -24.47
C ASN A 329 -20.07 -126.37 -25.10
N LEU A 330 -20.53 -126.18 -26.35
CA LEU A 330 -20.61 -124.87 -26.99
C LEU A 330 -21.55 -123.90 -26.24
N LEU A 331 -22.72 -124.38 -25.79
CA LEU A 331 -23.68 -123.57 -25.06
C LEU A 331 -23.14 -123.15 -23.69
N VAL A 332 -22.47 -124.05 -22.96
CA VAL A 332 -21.77 -123.71 -21.70
C VAL A 332 -20.67 -122.68 -21.95
N SER A 333 -19.86 -122.82 -23.00
CA SER A 333 -18.85 -121.83 -23.37
C SER A 333 -19.46 -120.48 -23.74
N THR A 334 -20.63 -120.46 -24.39
CA THR A 334 -21.35 -119.24 -24.77
C THR A 334 -21.97 -118.56 -23.56
N GLN A 335 -22.54 -119.34 -22.63
CA GLN A 335 -23.07 -118.84 -21.35
C GLN A 335 -21.95 -118.22 -20.51
N GLN A 336 -20.78 -118.86 -20.42
CA GLN A 336 -19.63 -118.34 -19.70
C GLN A 336 -19.10 -117.03 -20.32
N GLN A 337 -19.09 -116.91 -21.66
CA GLN A 337 -18.75 -115.65 -22.33
C GLN A 337 -19.79 -114.56 -22.06
N LEU A 338 -21.09 -114.88 -22.07
CA LEU A 338 -22.16 -113.93 -21.77
C LEU A 338 -22.09 -113.42 -20.33
N GLU A 339 -21.78 -114.29 -19.37
CA GLU A 339 -21.55 -113.91 -17.96
C GLU A 339 -20.32 -113.01 -17.81
N GLN A 340 -19.24 -113.26 -18.56
CA GLN A 340 -18.07 -112.38 -18.60
C GLN A 340 -18.41 -111.01 -19.23
N GLU A 341 -19.08 -110.98 -20.39
CA GLU A 341 -19.50 -109.72 -21.03
C GLU A 341 -20.47 -108.92 -20.14
N GLN A 342 -21.34 -109.58 -19.38
CA GLN A 342 -22.21 -108.92 -18.41
C GLN A 342 -21.44 -108.32 -17.22
N GLN A 343 -20.41 -109.02 -16.72
CA GLN A 343 -19.52 -108.48 -15.69
C GLN A 343 -18.71 -107.29 -16.22
N GLU A 344 -18.11 -107.40 -17.41
CA GLU A 344 -17.38 -106.32 -18.06
C GLU A 344 -18.28 -105.11 -18.35
N HIS A 345 -19.51 -105.31 -18.82
CA HIS A 345 -20.49 -104.24 -18.98
C HIS A 345 -20.75 -103.53 -17.64
N SER A 346 -21.01 -104.27 -16.56
CA SER A 346 -21.24 -103.69 -15.23
C SER A 346 -20.02 -102.89 -14.72
N ALA A 347 -18.79 -103.32 -15.05
CA ALA A 347 -17.58 -102.58 -14.73
C ALA A 347 -17.47 -101.28 -15.54
N THR A 348 -17.77 -101.32 -16.85
CA THR A 348 -17.77 -100.11 -17.70
C THR A 348 -18.87 -99.11 -17.32
N GLU A 349 -20.04 -99.58 -16.91
CA GLU A 349 -21.15 -98.75 -16.41
C GLU A 349 -20.77 -98.02 -15.12
N ASN A 350 -20.16 -98.73 -14.17
CA ASN A 350 -19.60 -98.12 -12.95
C ASN A 350 -18.48 -97.11 -13.27
N LEU A 351 -17.63 -97.36 -14.28
CA LEU A 351 -16.62 -96.39 -14.72
C LEU A 351 -17.26 -95.14 -15.37
N LEU A 352 -18.31 -95.30 -16.18
CA LEU A 352 -19.04 -94.20 -16.79
C LEU A 352 -19.74 -93.32 -15.75
N VAL A 353 -20.43 -93.92 -14.76
CA VAL A 353 -21.05 -93.18 -13.64
C VAL A 353 -20.01 -92.41 -12.83
N ASN A 354 -18.84 -93.01 -12.57
CA ASN A 354 -17.76 -92.31 -11.88
C ASN A 354 -17.15 -91.18 -12.73
N ALA A 355 -17.00 -91.37 -14.05
CA ALA A 355 -16.53 -90.33 -14.96
C ALA A 355 -17.51 -89.15 -15.07
N GLN A 356 -18.81 -89.42 -15.19
CA GLN A 356 -19.87 -88.39 -15.16
C GLN A 356 -19.83 -87.61 -13.84
N LYS A 357 -19.74 -88.31 -12.70
CA LYS A 357 -19.65 -87.67 -11.38
C LYS A 357 -18.40 -86.79 -11.24
N GLN A 358 -17.26 -87.20 -11.81
CA GLN A 358 -16.06 -86.35 -11.88
C GLN A 358 -16.29 -85.12 -12.77
N GLN A 359 -16.96 -85.27 -13.92
CA GLN A 359 -17.31 -84.17 -14.81
C GLN A 359 -18.26 -83.15 -14.14
N GLU A 360 -19.27 -83.62 -13.40
CA GLU A 360 -20.18 -82.78 -12.63
C GLU A 360 -19.45 -81.99 -11.53
N VAL A 361 -18.54 -82.63 -10.78
CA VAL A 361 -17.70 -81.95 -9.77
C VAL A 361 -16.73 -80.94 -10.41
N MET A 362 -16.20 -81.22 -11.60
CA MET A 362 -15.39 -80.23 -12.34
C MET A 362 -16.23 -79.05 -12.81
N ALA A 363 -17.44 -79.28 -13.32
CA ALA A 363 -18.36 -78.21 -13.72
C ALA A 363 -18.79 -77.34 -12.54
N GLN A 364 -19.08 -77.93 -11.38
CA GLN A 364 -19.37 -77.19 -10.13
C GLN A 364 -18.19 -76.30 -9.73
N ARG A 365 -16.96 -76.83 -9.71
CA ARG A 365 -15.75 -76.04 -9.37
C ARG A 365 -15.51 -74.89 -10.35
N PHE A 366 -15.74 -75.09 -11.65
CA PHE A 366 -15.65 -74.00 -12.62
C PHE A 366 -16.73 -72.93 -12.37
N HIS A 367 -17.96 -73.32 -12.05
CA HIS A 367 -19.03 -72.38 -11.74
C HIS A 367 -18.80 -71.60 -10.43
N GLU A 368 -18.24 -72.24 -9.40
CA GLU A 368 -17.76 -71.60 -8.17
C GLU A 368 -16.64 -70.59 -8.47
N GLN A 369 -15.67 -70.98 -9.30
CA GLN A 369 -14.56 -70.11 -9.72
C GLN A 369 -15.05 -68.91 -10.56
N GLU A 370 -15.97 -69.12 -11.51
CA GLU A 370 -16.60 -68.05 -12.28
C GLU A 370 -17.37 -67.09 -11.38
N SER A 371 -18.12 -67.61 -10.40
CA SER A 371 -18.89 -66.80 -9.44
C SER A 371 -17.97 -65.95 -8.55
N ALA A 372 -16.86 -66.52 -8.07
CA ALA A 372 -15.85 -65.81 -7.30
C ALA A 372 -15.17 -64.70 -8.14
N LEU A 373 -14.85 -64.98 -9.41
CA LEU A 373 -14.29 -64.01 -10.34
C LEU A 373 -15.28 -62.87 -10.66
N HIS A 374 -16.58 -63.15 -10.82
CA HIS A 374 -17.59 -62.12 -11.01
C HIS A 374 -17.71 -61.21 -9.78
N SER A 375 -17.69 -61.76 -8.55
CA SER A 375 -17.68 -60.94 -7.34
C SER A 375 -16.45 -60.00 -7.30
N GLN A 376 -15.26 -60.52 -7.62
CA GLN A 376 -14.04 -59.70 -7.69
C GLN A 376 -14.12 -58.61 -8.79
N LEU A 377 -14.77 -58.91 -9.91
CA LEU A 377 -14.99 -57.95 -11.01
C LEU A 377 -15.97 -56.84 -10.58
N ASP A 378 -17.07 -57.18 -9.90
CA ASP A 378 -18.01 -56.17 -9.39
C ASP A 378 -17.43 -55.36 -8.22
N ASP A 379 -16.61 -55.96 -7.35
CA ASP A 379 -15.92 -55.25 -6.27
C ASP A 379 -14.88 -54.27 -6.81
N THR A 380 -14.04 -54.70 -7.78
CA THR A 380 -13.08 -53.81 -8.45
C THR A 380 -13.77 -52.75 -9.31
N ARG A 381 -14.90 -53.06 -9.95
CA ARG A 381 -15.74 -52.07 -10.64
C ARG A 381 -16.27 -51.00 -9.68
N ARG A 382 -16.78 -51.40 -8.51
CA ARG A 382 -17.23 -50.45 -7.46
C ARG A 382 -16.08 -49.60 -6.94
N GLN A 383 -14.86 -50.14 -6.81
CA GLN A 383 -13.66 -49.36 -6.47
C GLN A 383 -13.30 -48.33 -7.56
N ILE A 384 -13.35 -48.71 -8.84
CA ILE A 384 -13.10 -47.79 -9.97
C ILE A 384 -14.15 -46.68 -10.01
N GLU A 385 -15.42 -47.00 -9.77
CA GLU A 385 -16.51 -46.02 -9.70
C GLU A 385 -16.34 -45.05 -8.51
N GLN A 386 -15.94 -45.54 -7.34
CA GLN A 386 -15.57 -44.70 -6.19
C GLN A 386 -14.37 -43.80 -6.49
N MET A 387 -13.34 -44.31 -7.16
CA MET A 387 -12.17 -43.52 -7.57
C MET A 387 -12.54 -42.45 -8.61
N SER A 388 -13.43 -42.74 -9.57
CA SER A 388 -13.92 -41.74 -10.53
C SER A 388 -14.65 -40.62 -9.80
N ASN A 389 -15.63 -40.96 -8.96
CA ASN A 389 -16.38 -39.96 -8.18
C ASN A 389 -15.46 -39.10 -7.28
N HIS A 390 -14.37 -39.67 -6.75
CA HIS A 390 -13.38 -38.92 -5.99
C HIS A 390 -12.51 -38.01 -6.86
N LEU A 391 -12.12 -38.45 -8.07
CA LEU A 391 -11.43 -37.60 -9.04
C LEU A 391 -12.33 -36.44 -9.52
N ASP A 392 -13.62 -36.68 -9.76
CA ASP A 392 -14.59 -35.66 -10.13
C ASP A 392 -14.75 -34.62 -9.00
N GLN A 393 -14.77 -35.04 -7.73
CA GLN A 393 -14.76 -34.16 -6.56
C GLN A 393 -13.48 -33.32 -6.45
N LEU A 394 -12.31 -33.95 -6.63
CA LEU A 394 -11.02 -33.26 -6.61
C LEU A 394 -10.88 -32.28 -7.77
N GLN A 395 -11.39 -32.62 -8.96
CA GLN A 395 -11.44 -31.72 -10.11
C GLN A 395 -12.38 -30.54 -9.86
N GLY A 396 -13.55 -30.77 -9.25
CA GLY A 396 -14.45 -29.70 -8.80
C GLY A 396 -13.73 -28.73 -7.85
N ALA A 397 -13.15 -29.25 -6.77
CA ALA A 397 -12.38 -28.47 -5.80
C ALA A 397 -11.20 -27.72 -6.43
N ALA A 398 -10.50 -28.31 -7.40
CA ALA A 398 -9.45 -27.64 -8.15
C ALA A 398 -9.97 -26.48 -9.02
N THR A 399 -11.14 -26.63 -9.67
CA THR A 399 -11.76 -25.52 -10.42
C THR A 399 -12.24 -24.39 -9.52
N ASP A 400 -12.74 -24.70 -8.32
CA ASP A 400 -13.13 -23.67 -7.35
C ASP A 400 -11.92 -22.98 -6.71
N ALA A 401 -10.85 -23.71 -6.42
CA ALA A 401 -9.57 -23.14 -6.00
C ALA A 401 -9.04 -22.15 -7.05
N HIS A 402 -9.05 -22.52 -8.33
CA HIS A 402 -8.61 -21.63 -9.42
C HIS A 402 -9.50 -20.39 -9.57
N ARG A 403 -10.83 -20.52 -9.43
CA ARG A 403 -11.75 -19.35 -9.36
C ARG A 403 -11.42 -18.42 -8.19
N THR A 404 -11.04 -18.96 -7.03
CA THR A 404 -10.60 -18.11 -5.90
C THR A 404 -9.24 -17.46 -6.15
N GLU A 405 -8.33 -18.12 -6.86
CA GLU A 405 -7.05 -17.55 -7.32
C GLU A 405 -7.27 -16.40 -8.30
N GLU A 406 -8.11 -16.56 -9.33
CA GLU A 406 -8.49 -15.49 -10.27
C GLU A 406 -9.14 -14.30 -9.56
N ALA A 407 -10.01 -14.57 -8.57
CA ALA A 407 -10.65 -13.53 -7.76
C ALA A 407 -9.66 -12.79 -6.85
N LEU A 408 -8.72 -13.50 -6.22
CA LEU A 408 -7.65 -12.91 -5.41
C LEU A 408 -6.68 -12.10 -6.26
N GLN A 409 -6.30 -12.59 -7.45
CA GLN A 409 -5.45 -11.88 -8.40
C GLN A 409 -6.15 -10.61 -8.93
N SER A 410 -7.44 -10.68 -9.22
CA SER A 410 -8.26 -9.52 -9.60
C SER A 410 -8.33 -8.49 -8.47
N ARG A 411 -8.49 -8.94 -7.21
CA ARG A 411 -8.48 -8.09 -6.02
C ARG A 411 -7.10 -7.47 -5.77
N LEU A 412 -6.01 -8.20 -6.01
CA LEU A 412 -4.64 -7.70 -5.93
C LEU A 412 -4.39 -6.58 -6.97
N ILE A 413 -4.78 -6.81 -8.23
CA ILE A 413 -4.68 -5.80 -9.30
C ILE A 413 -5.50 -4.54 -8.95
N ALA A 414 -6.68 -4.68 -8.34
CA ALA A 414 -7.47 -3.55 -7.85
C ALA A 414 -6.78 -2.83 -6.68
N ALA A 415 -6.20 -3.58 -5.73
CA ALA A 415 -5.45 -3.02 -4.60
C ALA A 415 -4.22 -2.23 -5.08
N THR A 416 -3.38 -2.78 -5.97
CA THR A 416 -2.24 -2.06 -6.55
C THR A 416 -2.67 -0.79 -7.29
N LYS A 417 -3.76 -0.84 -8.07
CA LYS A 417 -4.32 0.38 -8.70
C LYS A 417 -4.74 1.44 -7.68
N SER A 418 -5.31 1.02 -6.54
CA SER A 418 -5.66 1.95 -5.46
C SER A 418 -4.43 2.50 -4.73
N GLN A 419 -3.39 1.70 -4.53
CA GLN A 419 -2.11 2.10 -3.95
C GLN A 419 -1.42 3.16 -4.81
N ASN A 420 -1.28 2.92 -6.12
CA ASN A 420 -0.67 3.89 -7.04
C ASN A 420 -1.48 5.22 -7.11
N LEU A 421 -2.79 5.18 -6.89
CA LEU A 421 -3.65 6.38 -6.82
C LEU A 421 -3.50 7.12 -5.47
N ILE A 422 -3.15 6.43 -4.39
CA ILE A 422 -2.82 7.03 -3.09
C ILE A 422 -1.41 7.63 -3.13
N GLU A 423 -0.45 6.90 -3.71
CA GLU A 423 0.93 7.33 -3.91
C GLU A 423 1.01 8.61 -4.74
N THR A 424 0.37 8.66 -5.92
CA THR A 424 0.30 9.89 -6.74
C THR A 424 -0.35 11.08 -6.04
N LYS A 425 -1.36 10.85 -5.18
CA LYS A 425 -1.96 11.91 -4.35
C LYS A 425 -1.04 12.37 -3.21
N LEU A 426 -0.26 11.46 -2.61
CA LEU A 426 0.75 11.78 -1.60
C LEU A 426 1.88 12.62 -2.23
N ASP A 427 2.26 12.27 -3.45
CA ASP A 427 3.22 12.99 -4.29
C ASP A 427 2.77 14.43 -4.56
N ASP A 428 1.51 14.63 -4.97
CA ASP A 428 0.92 15.96 -5.16
C ASP A 428 0.73 16.74 -3.86
N ALA A 429 0.35 16.08 -2.76
CA ALA A 429 0.32 16.70 -1.44
C ALA A 429 1.72 17.17 -1.00
N THR A 430 2.76 16.38 -1.28
CA THR A 430 4.16 16.70 -0.98
C THR A 430 4.66 17.89 -1.81
N ARG A 431 4.31 17.94 -3.10
CA ARG A 431 4.54 19.11 -3.97
C ARG A 431 3.89 20.36 -3.39
N ASN A 432 2.61 20.28 -3.02
CA ASN A 432 1.86 21.39 -2.43
C ASN A 432 2.49 21.88 -1.12
N ILE A 433 2.80 20.97 -0.18
CA ILE A 433 3.50 21.30 1.08
C ILE A 433 4.81 22.02 0.81
N LYS A 434 5.62 21.54 -0.14
CA LYS A 434 6.89 22.17 -0.52
C LYS A 434 6.70 23.58 -1.09
N THR A 435 5.66 23.82 -1.90
CA THR A 435 5.34 25.18 -2.38
C THR A 435 4.84 26.10 -1.25
N LEU A 436 4.06 25.59 -0.30
CA LEU A 436 3.59 26.35 0.86
C LEU A 436 4.75 26.70 1.81
N GLN A 437 5.70 25.79 2.04
CA GLN A 437 6.94 26.06 2.78
C GLN A 437 7.78 27.17 2.10
N GLN A 438 7.89 27.14 0.77
CA GLN A 438 8.58 28.19 0.00
C GLN A 438 7.85 29.54 0.10
N GLN A 439 6.52 29.55 0.01
CA GLN A 439 5.72 30.76 0.20
C GLN A 439 5.85 31.31 1.63
N LEU A 440 5.82 30.45 2.65
CA LEU A 440 6.01 30.83 4.05
C LEU A 440 7.40 31.45 4.28
N GLY A 441 8.47 30.87 3.70
CA GLY A 441 9.80 31.47 3.72
C GLY A 441 9.88 32.83 3.01
N ALA A 442 9.18 32.99 1.88
CA ALA A 442 9.08 34.25 1.14
C ALA A 442 8.21 35.32 1.84
N VAL A 443 7.29 34.92 2.72
CA VAL A 443 6.54 35.83 3.60
C VAL A 443 7.36 36.20 4.83
N ASN A 444 8.06 35.24 5.45
CA ASN A 444 8.87 35.48 6.64
C ASN A 444 10.08 36.39 6.37
N THR A 445 10.73 36.23 5.21
CA THR A 445 11.79 37.15 4.76
C THR A 445 11.26 38.57 4.57
N LYS A 446 10.14 38.76 3.88
CA LYS A 446 9.47 40.07 3.75
C LYS A 446 9.03 40.67 5.09
N TYR A 447 8.59 39.83 6.03
CA TYR A 447 8.23 40.28 7.38
C TYR A 447 9.45 40.85 8.12
N GLU A 448 10.59 40.16 8.10
CA GLU A 448 11.84 40.67 8.69
C GLU A 448 12.38 41.90 7.94
N GLU A 449 12.23 41.99 6.61
CA GLU A 449 12.54 43.20 5.83
C GLU A 449 11.68 44.41 6.27
N VAL A 450 10.36 44.24 6.39
CA VAL A 450 9.44 45.30 6.83
C VAL A 450 9.68 45.69 8.29
N LYS A 451 10.02 44.73 9.15
CA LYS A 451 10.40 44.94 10.55
C LYS A 451 11.70 45.76 10.65
N LEU A 452 12.72 45.45 9.85
CA LEU A 452 13.96 46.24 9.74
C LEU A 452 13.68 47.67 9.22
N GLN A 453 12.83 47.82 8.20
CA GLN A 453 12.39 49.13 7.72
C GLN A 453 11.64 49.92 8.80
N THR A 454 10.80 49.26 9.60
CA THR A 454 10.06 49.88 10.71
C THR A 454 11.01 50.39 11.80
N VAL A 455 12.02 49.60 12.19
CA VAL A 455 13.06 50.03 13.13
C VAL A 455 13.85 51.23 12.56
N SER A 456 14.24 51.18 11.29
CA SER A 456 14.96 52.27 10.63
C SER A 456 14.14 53.58 10.56
N LEU A 457 12.83 53.49 10.30
CA LEU A 457 11.92 54.64 10.33
C LEU A 457 11.71 55.16 11.76
N GLN A 458 11.62 54.27 12.76
CA GLN A 458 11.51 54.66 14.16
C GLN A 458 12.78 55.39 14.64
N GLU A 459 13.96 54.95 14.19
CA GLU A 459 15.23 55.67 14.39
C GLU A 459 15.28 57.03 13.69
N GLU A 460 14.74 57.17 12.47
CA GLU A 460 14.61 58.49 11.84
C GLU A 460 13.67 59.40 12.65
N CYS A 461 12.56 58.88 13.15
CA CYS A 461 11.61 59.64 13.95
C CYS A 461 12.23 60.11 15.28
N THR A 462 13.01 59.28 15.98
CA THR A 462 13.70 59.74 17.21
C THR A 462 14.80 60.76 16.92
N LYS A 463 15.55 60.61 15.82
CA LYS A 463 16.54 61.61 15.36
C LYS A 463 15.87 62.95 15.01
N LYS A 464 14.73 62.91 14.30
CA LYS A 464 13.93 64.09 13.95
C LYS A 464 13.29 64.75 15.17
N GLN A 465 12.84 63.97 16.15
CA GLN A 465 12.32 64.49 17.42
C GLN A 465 13.43 65.21 18.21
N SER A 466 14.59 64.57 18.39
CA SER A 466 15.76 65.19 19.05
C SER A 466 16.14 66.52 18.40
N HIS A 467 16.08 66.60 17.07
CA HIS A 467 16.38 67.84 16.35
C HIS A 467 15.31 68.93 16.52
N LEU A 468 14.02 68.56 16.62
CA LEU A 468 12.96 69.51 16.99
C LEU A 468 13.15 70.02 18.43
N ASP A 469 13.57 69.15 19.35
CA ASP A 469 13.83 69.52 20.75
C ASP A 469 15.06 70.46 20.87
N GLU A 470 16.12 70.22 20.09
CA GLU A 470 17.23 71.16 19.89
C GLU A 470 16.76 72.52 19.35
N MET A 471 15.94 72.53 18.29
CA MET A 471 15.39 73.76 17.70
C MET A 471 14.51 74.53 18.69
N ASN A 472 13.68 73.83 19.48
CA ASN A 472 12.86 74.42 20.53
C ASN A 472 13.75 75.04 21.64
N SER A 473 14.82 74.35 22.05
CA SER A 473 15.79 74.89 23.02
C SER A 473 16.51 76.13 22.50
N LEU A 474 16.88 76.17 21.22
CA LEU A 474 17.49 77.34 20.58
C LEU A 474 16.50 78.51 20.45
N GLN A 475 15.23 78.22 20.18
CA GLN A 475 14.16 79.24 20.17
C GLN A 475 13.93 79.82 21.57
N GLU A 476 13.92 79.00 22.61
CA GLU A 476 13.75 79.45 24.00
C GLU A 476 14.98 80.25 24.49
N GLU A 477 16.20 79.85 24.12
CA GLU A 477 17.40 80.66 24.37
C GLU A 477 17.34 82.01 23.64
N LEU A 478 16.87 82.02 22.38
CA LEU A 478 16.70 83.25 21.61
C LEU A 478 15.66 84.18 22.24
N LEU A 479 14.49 83.67 22.65
CA LEU A 479 13.46 84.42 23.38
C LEU A 479 14.02 84.98 24.70
N SER A 480 14.66 84.12 25.50
CA SER A 480 15.40 84.51 26.71
C SER A 480 16.47 85.57 26.44
N SER A 481 17.09 85.60 25.25
CA SER A 481 18.05 86.64 24.86
C SER A 481 17.34 87.95 24.50
N VAL A 482 16.21 87.90 23.79
CA VAL A 482 15.37 89.04 23.43
C VAL A 482 14.85 89.71 24.69
N ASP A 483 14.33 88.97 25.67
CA ASP A 483 13.88 89.52 26.95
C ASP A 483 15.02 90.18 27.75
N LYS A 484 16.23 89.60 27.72
CA LYS A 484 17.43 90.25 28.29
C LYS A 484 17.76 91.56 27.56
N TYR A 485 17.53 91.67 26.25
CA TYR A 485 17.69 92.92 25.49
C TYR A 485 16.56 93.93 25.73
N VAL A 486 15.29 93.50 25.76
CA VAL A 486 14.14 94.35 26.11
C VAL A 486 14.30 94.90 27.53
N GLY A 487 14.75 94.08 28.48
CA GLY A 487 15.09 94.50 29.83
C GLY A 487 16.26 95.49 29.91
N LYS A 488 17.28 95.38 29.05
CA LYS A 488 18.35 96.39 28.90
C LYS A 488 17.81 97.68 28.30
N VAL A 489 16.99 97.61 27.24
CA VAL A 489 16.37 98.76 26.59
C VAL A 489 15.49 99.52 27.58
N LYS A 490 14.62 98.82 28.32
CA LYS A 490 13.80 99.42 29.38
C LYS A 490 14.68 100.12 30.42
N LYS A 491 15.66 99.42 31.03
CA LYS A 491 16.60 100.04 31.99
C LYS A 491 17.36 101.25 31.43
N SER A 492 17.63 101.29 30.12
CA SER A 492 18.24 102.44 29.46
C SER A 492 17.26 103.60 29.26
N ARG A 493 16.00 103.32 28.90
CA ARG A 493 14.92 104.31 28.84
C ARG A 493 14.63 104.88 30.22
N ASP A 494 14.47 104.03 31.23
CA ASP A 494 14.32 104.40 32.65
C ASP A 494 15.52 105.22 33.18
N LYS A 495 16.67 105.22 32.48
CA LYS A 495 17.83 106.09 32.77
C LYS A 495 17.77 107.40 31.97
N VAL A 496 17.39 107.37 30.70
CA VAL A 496 17.20 108.56 29.86
C VAL A 496 16.10 109.45 30.46
N GLU A 497 14.95 108.90 30.82
CA GLU A 497 13.82 109.62 31.42
C GLU A 497 14.19 110.31 32.74
N ARG A 498 15.05 109.68 33.56
CA ARG A 498 15.63 110.32 34.76
C ARG A 498 16.61 111.45 34.41
N LEU A 499 17.48 111.26 33.42
CA LEU A 499 18.41 112.30 32.97
C LEU A 499 17.68 113.48 32.32
N GLU A 500 16.56 113.23 31.64
CA GLU A 500 15.67 114.27 31.09
C GLU A 500 14.97 115.05 32.21
N ALA A 501 14.48 114.37 33.25
CA ALA A 501 13.91 115.02 34.44
C ALA A 501 14.96 115.83 35.24
N GLU A 502 16.18 115.29 35.41
CA GLU A 502 17.32 116.01 36.01
C GLU A 502 17.69 117.25 35.19
N LEU A 503 17.70 117.14 33.85
CA LEU A 503 18.00 118.25 32.94
C LEU A 503 16.90 119.31 32.94
N GLN A 504 15.62 118.93 33.00
CA GLN A 504 14.50 119.85 33.18
C GLN A 504 14.62 120.60 34.52
N ALA A 505 14.89 119.88 35.62
CA ALA A 505 15.09 120.50 36.94
C ALA A 505 16.32 121.44 36.96
N CYS A 506 17.36 121.16 36.17
CA CYS A 506 18.48 122.09 35.96
C CYS A 506 18.04 123.34 35.16
N GLN A 507 17.29 123.19 34.08
CA GLN A 507 16.77 124.33 33.30
C GLN A 507 15.79 125.21 34.11
N GLU A 508 14.99 124.63 35.01
CA GLU A 508 14.13 125.40 35.90
C GLU A 508 14.92 126.19 36.93
N LYS A 509 15.96 125.58 37.54
CA LYS A 509 16.90 126.28 38.42
C LYS A 509 17.65 127.39 37.69
N GLU A 510 18.07 127.17 36.46
CA GLU A 510 18.71 128.18 35.61
C GLU A 510 17.75 129.35 35.31
N LYS A 511 16.50 129.07 34.91
CA LYS A 511 15.46 130.10 34.70
C LYS A 511 15.15 130.89 35.97
N LEU A 512 15.16 130.25 37.14
CA LEU A 512 14.98 130.92 38.43
C LEU A 512 16.19 131.79 38.79
N ALA A 513 17.42 131.29 38.58
CA ALA A 513 18.64 132.06 38.78
C ALA A 513 18.75 133.27 37.83
N HIS A 514 18.32 133.12 36.57
CA HIS A 514 18.27 134.22 35.60
C HIS A 514 17.28 135.31 36.06
N LYS A 515 16.06 134.94 36.48
CA LYS A 515 15.10 135.88 37.08
C LYS A 515 15.66 136.59 38.31
N GLN A 516 16.34 135.86 39.20
CA GLN A 516 16.98 136.47 40.38
C GLN A 516 18.11 137.43 40.00
N ALA A 517 18.84 137.17 38.91
CA ALA A 517 19.83 138.09 38.37
C ALA A 517 19.16 139.33 37.74
N ASP A 518 18.11 139.16 36.94
CA ASP A 518 17.32 140.26 36.36
C ASP A 518 16.69 141.15 37.44
N ASP A 519 16.15 140.55 38.51
CA ASP A 519 15.59 141.25 39.66
C ASP A 519 16.67 142.04 40.44
N ALA A 520 17.85 141.43 40.63
CA ALA A 520 18.99 142.09 41.27
C ALA A 520 19.57 143.23 40.43
N VAL A 521 19.67 143.06 39.11
CA VAL A 521 20.10 144.10 38.16
C VAL A 521 19.10 145.25 38.20
N ARG A 522 17.80 144.99 38.06
CA ARG A 522 16.76 146.04 38.15
C ARG A 522 16.79 146.80 39.47
N SER A 523 16.94 146.10 40.60
CA SER A 523 17.07 146.76 41.91
C SER A 523 18.38 147.56 42.04
N SER A 524 19.44 147.19 41.32
CA SER A 524 20.68 147.97 41.25
C SER A 524 20.56 149.20 40.33
N ASP A 525 19.85 149.09 39.21
CA ASP A 525 19.56 150.20 38.29
C ASP A 525 18.63 151.23 38.94
N GLU A 526 17.61 150.79 39.68
CA GLU A 526 16.75 151.65 40.50
C GLU A 526 17.57 152.45 41.52
N ARG A 527 18.52 151.81 42.20
CA ARG A 527 19.45 152.49 43.13
C ARG A 527 20.35 153.48 42.41
N LEU A 528 20.94 153.10 41.28
CA LEU A 528 21.78 153.98 40.46
C LEU A 528 20.99 155.20 39.96
N ALA A 529 19.72 155.02 39.57
CA ALA A 529 18.83 156.11 39.21
C ALA A 529 18.56 157.06 40.40
N THR A 530 18.29 156.53 41.60
CA THR A 530 18.13 157.38 42.80
C THR A 530 19.42 158.14 43.16
N LEU A 531 20.57 157.49 43.10
CA LEU A 531 21.88 158.11 43.35
C LEU A 531 22.21 159.18 42.29
N GLN A 532 21.83 158.98 41.03
CA GLN A 532 22.00 159.99 39.98
C GLN A 532 21.14 161.24 40.26
N ILE A 533 19.89 161.07 40.71
CA ILE A 533 19.02 162.17 41.12
C ILE A 533 19.62 162.92 42.33
N GLU A 534 20.17 162.21 43.32
CA GLU A 534 20.87 162.85 44.45
C GLU A 534 22.11 163.63 44.00
N VAL A 535 22.93 163.05 43.10
CA VAL A 535 24.12 163.72 42.53
C VAL A 535 23.75 165.00 41.79
N ASP A 536 22.70 164.99 40.98
CA ASP A 536 22.28 166.18 40.24
C ASP A 536 21.60 167.23 41.15
N ALA A 537 20.90 166.81 42.21
CA ALA A 537 20.42 167.70 43.26
C ALA A 537 21.57 168.34 44.07
N VAL A 538 22.66 167.60 44.31
CA VAL A 538 23.89 168.13 44.95
C VAL A 538 24.57 169.15 44.04
N LYS A 539 24.69 168.90 42.73
CA LYS A 539 25.22 169.90 41.76
C LYS A 539 24.40 171.18 41.73
N GLN A 540 23.07 171.10 41.77
CA GLN A 540 22.21 172.29 41.86
C GLN A 540 22.47 173.07 43.16
N ARG A 541 22.66 172.37 44.28
CA ARG A 541 23.04 172.98 45.57
C ARG A 541 24.41 173.65 45.51
N GLU A 542 25.40 173.02 44.88
CA GLU A 542 26.74 173.57 44.67
C GLU A 542 26.68 174.87 43.85
N GLN A 543 25.93 174.87 42.74
CA GLN A 543 25.71 176.07 41.93
C GLN A 543 25.00 177.18 42.72
N GLN A 544 24.02 176.84 43.56
CA GLN A 544 23.33 177.80 44.43
C GLN A 544 24.27 178.42 45.49
N VAL A 545 25.13 177.61 46.13
CA VAL A 545 26.13 178.08 47.09
C VAL A 545 27.20 178.92 46.41
N GLN A 546 27.65 178.55 45.21
CA GLN A 546 28.61 179.33 44.43
C GLN A 546 28.03 180.71 44.04
N ALA A 547 26.75 180.77 43.67
CA ALA A 547 26.07 182.05 43.43
C ALA A 547 26.01 182.91 44.70
N GLN A 548 25.64 182.34 45.85
CA GLN A 548 25.65 183.04 47.15
C GLN A 548 27.05 183.56 47.53
N TYR A 549 28.10 182.77 47.31
CA TYR A 549 29.49 183.18 47.54
C TYR A 549 29.88 184.39 46.69
N THR A 550 29.56 184.38 45.39
CA THR A 550 29.85 185.53 44.51
C THR A 550 29.07 186.80 44.90
N ALA A 551 27.84 186.66 45.40
CA ALA A 551 27.06 187.80 45.90
C ALA A 551 27.67 188.40 47.18
N LEU A 552 28.05 187.56 48.17
CA LEU A 552 28.78 188.02 49.37
C LEU A 552 30.10 188.70 49.02
N GLN A 553 30.84 188.19 48.02
CA GLN A 553 32.11 188.77 47.61
C GLN A 553 31.94 190.18 47.01
N GLN A 554 30.86 190.42 46.24
CA GLN A 554 30.50 191.75 45.74
C GLN A 554 30.05 192.69 46.86
N GLU A 555 29.28 192.21 47.83
CA GLU A 555 28.90 193.00 49.01
C GLU A 555 30.13 193.42 49.83
N ASN A 556 31.07 192.50 50.06
CA ASN A 556 32.29 192.80 50.83
C ASN A 556 33.16 193.86 50.13
N GLN A 557 33.35 193.76 48.80
CA GLN A 557 34.03 194.80 48.01
C GLN A 557 33.33 196.16 48.08
N ARG A 558 31.99 196.17 48.10
CA ARG A 558 31.20 197.39 48.30
C ARG A 558 31.43 197.98 49.71
N LEU A 559 31.39 197.16 50.75
CA LEU A 559 31.62 197.59 52.14
C LEU A 559 33.04 198.15 52.34
N GLU A 560 34.06 197.54 51.75
CA GLU A 560 35.42 198.11 51.73
C GLU A 560 35.51 199.48 51.06
N SER A 561 34.71 199.71 50.00
CA SER A 561 34.69 201.00 49.30
C SER A 561 34.07 202.11 50.16
N THR A 562 32.92 201.85 50.80
CA THR A 562 32.28 202.81 51.70
C THR A 562 33.09 203.07 52.98
N LEU A 563 33.84 202.08 53.47
CA LEU A 563 34.75 202.25 54.60
C LEU A 563 35.91 203.20 54.26
N ARG A 564 36.49 203.09 53.06
CA ARG A 564 37.50 204.05 52.55
C ARG A 564 36.92 205.47 52.39
N GLU A 565 35.72 205.61 51.86
CA GLU A 565 35.05 206.92 51.75
C GLU A 565 34.81 207.58 53.12
N MET A 566 34.34 206.82 54.12
CA MET A 566 34.14 207.34 55.48
C MET A 566 35.46 207.75 56.14
N GLN A 567 36.52 206.97 55.95
CA GLN A 567 37.85 207.28 56.49
C GLN A 567 38.40 208.59 55.91
N GLN A 568 38.22 208.83 54.61
CA GLN A 568 38.62 210.09 53.96
C GLN A 568 37.78 211.29 54.44
N ARG A 569 36.47 211.13 54.63
CA ARG A 569 35.61 212.20 55.20
C ARG A 569 36.05 212.62 56.60
N LEU A 570 36.31 211.64 57.48
CA LEU A 570 36.80 211.90 58.84
C LEU A 570 38.13 212.66 58.85
N GLN A 571 39.03 212.33 57.92
CA GLN A 571 40.33 212.99 57.82
C GLN A 571 40.22 214.46 57.38
N ASN A 572 39.34 214.76 56.43
CA ASN A 572 39.06 216.16 56.02
C ASN A 572 38.44 216.96 57.18
N GLN A 573 37.43 216.39 57.85
CA GLN A 573 36.72 217.06 58.95
C GLN A 573 37.63 217.34 60.16
N ALA A 574 38.61 216.47 60.42
CA ALA A 574 39.62 216.71 61.45
C ALA A 574 40.51 217.93 61.15
N GLN A 575 40.76 218.24 59.87
CA GLN A 575 41.55 219.40 59.48
C GLN A 575 40.76 220.71 59.53
N GLU A 576 39.51 220.73 59.04
CA GLU A 576 38.61 221.90 59.19
C GLU A 576 38.47 222.33 60.65
N ASN A 577 38.28 221.36 61.56
CA ASN A 577 38.20 221.63 63.00
C ASN A 577 39.49 222.28 63.56
N SER A 578 40.66 221.96 63.01
CA SER A 578 41.94 222.54 63.47
C SER A 578 42.10 224.01 63.07
N GLU A 579 41.63 224.38 61.88
CA GLU A 579 41.66 225.75 61.36
C GLU A 579 40.62 226.63 62.09
N GLN A 580 39.41 226.10 62.32
CA GLN A 580 38.38 226.78 63.12
C GLN A 580 38.84 227.04 64.56
N GLN A 581 39.60 226.14 65.19
CA GLN A 581 40.07 226.32 66.56
C GLN A 581 41.08 227.48 66.70
N GLN A 582 41.88 227.77 65.67
CA GLN A 582 42.75 228.96 65.64
C GLN A 582 41.95 230.26 65.42
N GLU A 583 40.88 230.22 64.62
CA GLU A 583 40.00 231.37 64.45
C GLU A 583 39.15 231.67 65.70
N ILE A 584 38.75 230.64 66.45
CA ILE A 584 37.99 230.78 67.70
C ILE A 584 38.85 231.41 68.79
N THR A 585 40.09 230.92 68.99
CA THR A 585 40.99 231.46 70.03
C THR A 585 41.34 232.94 69.78
N THR A 586 41.61 233.34 68.54
CA THR A 586 41.86 234.74 68.17
C THR A 586 40.60 235.64 68.19
N LYS A 587 39.39 235.06 68.26
CA LYS A 587 38.14 235.78 68.56
C LYS A 587 37.87 235.88 70.06
N GLN A 588 38.19 234.85 70.85
CA GLN A 588 37.98 234.84 72.31
C GLN A 588 38.77 235.94 73.03
N GLU A 589 40.01 236.22 72.62
CA GLU A 589 40.79 237.37 73.14
C GLU A 589 40.10 238.74 72.92
N LYS A 590 39.22 238.85 71.90
CA LYS A 590 38.42 240.06 71.64
C LYS A 590 37.07 240.03 72.36
N CYS A 591 36.47 238.87 72.58
CA CYS A 591 35.21 238.74 73.30
C CYS A 591 35.35 239.02 74.81
N HIS A 592 36.50 238.74 75.43
CA HIS A 592 36.73 239.12 76.83
C HIS A 592 36.67 240.64 77.08
N LEU A 593 36.90 241.48 76.06
CA LEU A 593 36.71 242.94 76.12
C LEU A 593 35.24 243.37 75.92
N ILE A 594 34.30 242.42 75.78
CA ILE A 594 32.88 242.66 75.49
C ILE A 594 31.97 241.97 76.51
N GLU A 595 32.31 240.76 77.00
CA GLU A 595 31.51 240.05 78.00
C GLU A 595 31.46 240.76 79.37
N GLU A 596 32.45 241.60 79.68
CA GLU A 596 32.42 242.51 80.84
C GLU A 596 31.23 243.51 80.81
N ALA A 597 30.58 243.68 79.65
CA ALA A 597 29.40 244.52 79.45
C ALA A 597 28.08 243.75 79.20
N ALA A 598 28.06 242.41 79.27
CA ALA A 598 26.91 241.60 78.82
C ALA A 598 26.09 240.93 79.95
N VAL A 599 26.61 240.88 81.18
CA VAL A 599 26.02 240.13 82.31
C VAL A 599 24.67 240.71 82.80
N GLU A 600 24.31 241.93 82.41
CA GLU A 600 23.11 242.63 82.92
C GLU A 600 21.75 242.16 82.36
N LEU A 601 21.70 241.37 81.27
CA LEU A 601 20.51 241.33 80.40
C LEU A 601 19.60 240.07 80.45
N GLU A 602 20.12 238.85 80.22
CA GLU A 602 19.26 237.68 79.88
C GLU A 602 18.69 236.89 81.07
N SER A 603 18.12 237.58 82.06
CA SER A 603 17.41 236.95 83.20
C SER A 603 15.93 236.59 82.94
N ALA A 604 15.43 236.76 81.71
CA ALA A 604 14.02 237.09 81.48
C ALA A 604 13.08 236.03 80.84
N LEU A 605 13.58 235.01 80.12
CA LEU A 605 12.74 234.23 79.18
C LEU A 605 13.11 232.74 79.03
N SER A 606 12.27 231.80 79.54
CA SER A 606 11.95 230.45 78.96
C SER A 606 11.21 229.49 79.93
N THR A 607 9.93 229.13 79.71
CA THR A 607 9.15 228.23 80.61
C THR A 607 7.97 227.46 79.91
N ALA A 608 8.14 226.25 79.33
CA ALA A 608 7.28 225.67 78.23
C ALA A 608 6.49 224.30 78.44
N LEU A 609 5.79 223.78 77.39
CA LEU A 609 4.60 222.85 77.42
C LEU A 609 4.71 221.51 76.60
N ARG A 610 3.76 220.52 76.76
CA ARG A 610 3.93 219.05 76.43
C ARG A 610 2.62 218.10 76.29
N MET A 611 2.57 216.94 75.50
CA MET A 611 1.99 215.47 75.68
C MET A 611 0.61 214.70 75.09
N ILE A 612 0.44 213.27 74.91
CA ILE A 612 -0.75 212.31 74.32
C ILE A 612 -0.84 210.60 74.43
N LEU A 613 -1.86 209.69 73.95
CA LEU A 613 -2.19 208.10 74.16
C LEU A 613 -3.07 207.04 73.15
N GLU A 614 -3.43 205.66 73.39
CA GLU A 614 -4.01 204.43 72.48
C GLU A 614 -4.91 203.06 72.95
N LYS A 615 -5.40 201.92 72.15
CA LYS A 615 -5.93 200.39 72.45
C LYS A 615 -6.78 199.30 71.45
N ALA A 616 -7.19 197.93 71.70
CA ALA A 616 -7.83 196.74 70.78
C ALA A 616 -8.66 195.32 71.26
N THR A 617 -9.22 194.23 70.47
CA THR A 617 -10.11 192.89 70.82
C THR A 617 -10.53 191.59 69.78
N VAL A 618 -11.14 190.30 70.08
CA VAL A 618 -11.54 188.95 69.22
C VAL A 618 -12.64 187.70 69.62
N SER A 619 -13.13 186.56 68.84
CA SER A 619 -14.06 185.24 69.18
C SER A 619 -14.56 183.97 68.15
N THR A 620 -15.19 182.69 68.47
CA THR A 620 -15.69 181.38 67.59
C THR A 620 -16.62 180.03 68.10
N GLN A 621 -17.38 179.03 67.33
CA GLN A 621 -17.84 177.45 67.57
C GLN A 621 -18.99 176.49 66.68
N GLU A 622 -19.42 175.11 66.87
CA GLU A 622 -20.20 173.96 65.99
C GLU A 622 -21.17 172.61 66.48
N ARG A 623 -21.90 171.63 65.65
CA ARG A 623 -22.44 170.07 65.76
C ARG A 623 -23.91 169.33 65.27
N SER A 624 -24.20 167.92 65.03
CA SER A 624 -25.58 167.04 64.77
C SER A 624 -25.76 165.40 64.35
N SER A 625 -26.94 164.53 64.42
CA SER A 625 -27.27 163.01 63.88
C SER A 625 -28.72 162.09 63.99
N ASN A 626 -29.03 160.83 63.35
CA ASN A 626 -29.96 159.51 63.63
C ASN A 626 -31.18 158.67 62.76
N ASP A 627 -31.89 157.47 63.15
CA ASP A 627 -32.53 156.14 62.43
C ASP A 627 -34.01 155.39 62.85
N GLY A 628 -34.84 154.22 62.52
CA GLY A 628 -35.13 152.84 61.71
C GLY A 628 -36.49 151.80 61.92
N ASP A 629 -36.82 150.58 61.20
CA ASP A 629 -37.75 149.21 61.26
C ASP A 629 -39.38 148.85 60.99
N VAL A 630 -40.24 147.68 60.82
CA VAL A 630 -40.46 146.08 60.54
C VAL A 630 -42.01 145.34 60.34
N THR A 631 -42.39 143.99 59.96
CA THR A 631 -43.82 143.25 59.60
C THR A 631 -44.22 141.60 59.52
N ASP A 632 -45.51 140.94 59.46
CA ASP A 632 -46.00 139.39 59.24
C ASP A 632 -47.58 138.74 59.05
N SER A 633 -47.92 137.37 58.68
CA SER A 633 -49.10 136.24 58.90
C SER A 633 -50.46 135.67 58.05
N ASP A 634 -51.04 134.34 58.08
CA ASP A 634 -52.39 133.64 57.43
C ASP A 634 -52.99 132.06 57.69
N ASP A 635 -54.22 131.48 57.18
CA ASP A 635 -54.80 129.98 56.82
C ASP A 635 -56.26 129.17 57.24
N TYR A 636 -56.84 128.04 56.56
CA TYR A 636 -57.91 126.82 56.80
C TYR A 636 -59.55 126.67 56.46
N THR A 637 -60.56 125.63 56.33
CA THR A 637 -60.99 124.08 56.08
C THR A 637 -62.59 123.62 55.80
N PHE A 638 -63.14 122.31 55.52
CA PHE A 638 -64.66 121.83 55.27
C PHE A 638 -65.25 120.25 55.24
N LEU A 639 -66.62 119.81 55.18
CA LEU A 639 -67.32 118.37 55.02
C LEU A 639 -68.96 118.12 54.78
N LEU A 640 -69.63 116.88 54.48
CA LEU A 640 -71.15 116.42 54.28
C LEU A 640 -71.56 114.82 54.12
N ASP A 641 -72.73 114.03 53.89
CA ASP A 641 -74.33 113.91 53.80
C ASP A 641 -75.08 112.43 53.57
N ASP A 642 -76.46 112.10 53.71
CA ASP A 642 -77.34 110.83 53.26
C ASP A 642 -78.97 110.65 53.60
N SER A 643 -79.88 109.73 53.00
CA SER A 643 -81.29 109.25 53.50
C SER A 643 -82.31 108.10 52.94
N VAL A 644 -82.15 107.20 51.92
CA VAL A 644 -83.33 106.58 51.13
C VAL A 644 -83.96 105.16 51.47
N LEU A 645 -83.40 104.30 52.32
CA LEU A 645 -83.47 102.81 52.20
C LEU A 645 -84.77 101.97 52.47
N SER A 646 -85.93 102.51 52.86
CA SER A 646 -86.95 101.70 53.57
C SER A 646 -87.86 100.74 52.77
N LYS A 647 -87.97 100.86 51.43
CA LYS A 647 -88.96 100.09 50.63
C LYS A 647 -88.48 98.75 50.07
N LEU A 648 -87.18 98.48 50.07
CA LEU A 648 -86.58 97.36 49.31
C LEU A 648 -86.74 95.97 49.95
N ARG A 649 -87.03 95.89 51.26
CA ARG A 649 -86.90 94.63 52.04
C ARG A 649 -87.93 93.53 51.73
N ARG A 650 -89.11 93.83 51.16
CA ARG A 650 -90.22 92.86 51.07
C ARG A 650 -90.21 91.95 49.85
N THR A 651 -89.38 92.20 48.84
CA THR A 651 -89.32 91.38 47.63
C THR A 651 -88.39 90.17 47.77
N SER A 652 -87.32 90.28 48.56
CA SER A 652 -86.27 89.25 48.68
C SER A 652 -86.69 87.99 49.46
N GLU A 653 -87.76 88.05 50.28
CA GLU A 653 -88.19 86.92 51.12
C GLU A 653 -88.85 85.80 50.31
N VAL A 654 -89.57 86.12 49.22
CA VAL A 654 -90.18 85.12 48.32
C VAL A 654 -89.12 84.52 47.39
N GLU A 655 -88.20 85.36 46.92
CA GLU A 655 -87.07 84.98 46.08
C GLU A 655 -86.14 83.97 46.80
N ALA A 656 -85.90 84.17 48.10
CA ALA A 656 -85.11 83.26 48.93
C ALA A 656 -85.69 81.83 49.02
N TYR A 657 -87.01 81.65 49.07
CA TYR A 657 -87.62 80.31 49.14
C TYR A 657 -87.58 79.57 47.80
N ALA A 658 -87.70 80.27 46.67
CA ALA A 658 -87.50 79.65 45.35
C ALA A 658 -86.06 79.13 45.21
N LEU A 659 -85.08 79.99 45.52
CA LEU A 659 -83.65 79.63 45.53
C LEU A 659 -83.32 78.47 46.47
N GLN A 660 -84.07 78.31 47.58
CA GLN A 660 -83.89 77.16 48.48
C GLN A 660 -84.38 75.85 47.85
N VAL A 661 -85.49 75.84 47.13
CA VAL A 661 -86.00 74.63 46.44
C VAL A 661 -85.07 74.23 45.29
N ASP A 662 -84.65 75.20 44.49
CA ASP A 662 -83.69 74.97 43.40
C ASP A 662 -82.35 74.42 43.93
N SER A 663 -81.84 74.98 45.04
CA SER A 663 -80.64 74.49 45.73
C SER A 663 -80.77 73.06 46.26
N MET A 664 -81.95 72.67 46.78
CA MET A 664 -82.20 71.30 47.22
C MET A 664 -82.29 70.32 46.04
N ASN A 665 -82.88 70.73 44.93
CA ASN A 665 -82.93 69.92 43.71
C ASN A 665 -81.54 69.76 43.08
N GLU A 666 -80.74 70.83 43.06
CA GLU A 666 -79.35 70.78 42.59
C GLU A 666 -78.47 69.87 43.47
N GLN A 667 -78.66 69.89 44.79
CA GLN A 667 -78.00 68.96 45.71
C GLN A 667 -78.37 67.49 45.44
N LEU A 668 -79.63 67.21 45.11
CA LEU A 668 -80.08 65.84 44.80
C LEU A 668 -79.46 65.35 43.48
N CYS A 669 -79.48 66.17 42.42
CA CYS A 669 -78.84 65.80 41.15
C CYS A 669 -77.31 65.66 41.26
N ARG A 670 -76.66 66.43 42.15
CA ARG A 670 -75.23 66.22 42.49
C ARG A 670 -75.00 64.89 43.20
N ALA A 671 -75.84 64.53 44.17
CA ALA A 671 -75.73 63.24 44.86
C ALA A 671 -75.96 62.04 43.93
N GLU A 672 -76.92 62.14 42.99
CA GLU A 672 -77.13 61.13 41.95
C GLU A 672 -75.90 60.99 41.04
N ALA A 673 -75.34 62.10 40.56
CA ALA A 673 -74.12 62.10 39.74
C ALA A 673 -72.87 61.59 40.51
N GLU A 674 -72.78 61.86 41.81
CA GLU A 674 -71.75 61.27 42.69
C GLU A 674 -71.93 59.74 42.80
N CYS A 675 -73.15 59.24 42.98
CA CYS A 675 -73.41 57.79 42.99
C CYS A 675 -73.08 57.11 41.65
N GLU A 676 -73.40 57.73 40.51
CA GLU A 676 -72.98 57.23 39.19
C GLU A 676 -71.45 57.23 39.04
N ALA A 677 -70.77 58.27 39.53
CA ALA A 677 -69.31 58.34 39.54
C ALA A 677 -68.67 57.27 40.45
N TYR A 678 -69.26 56.97 41.60
CA TYR A 678 -68.82 55.87 42.48
C TYR A 678 -68.96 54.50 41.81
N HIS A 679 -70.09 54.21 41.15
CA HIS A 679 -70.24 52.94 40.41
C HIS A 679 -69.33 52.85 39.17
N ALA A 680 -69.05 53.97 38.48
CA ALA A 680 -68.06 54.00 37.41
C ALA A 680 -66.64 53.73 37.94
N LEU A 681 -66.29 54.27 39.12
CA LEU A 681 -65.03 54.01 39.81
C LEU A 681 -64.92 52.55 40.29
N GLU A 682 -65.99 51.99 40.85
CA GLU A 682 -66.09 50.59 41.29
C GLU A 682 -65.86 49.61 40.13
N GLN A 683 -66.55 49.83 38.99
CA GLN A 683 -66.34 49.05 37.76
C GLN A 683 -64.90 49.20 37.24
N HIS A 684 -64.34 50.41 37.26
CA HIS A 684 -62.95 50.65 36.87
C HIS A 684 -61.97 49.91 37.80
N THR A 685 -62.19 49.90 39.11
CA THR A 685 -61.35 49.12 40.05
C THR A 685 -61.45 47.62 39.81
N ALA A 686 -62.64 47.06 39.54
CA ALA A 686 -62.82 45.65 39.22
C ALA A 686 -62.20 45.23 37.86
N ILE A 687 -62.06 46.18 36.92
CA ILE A 687 -61.30 45.99 35.68
C ILE A 687 -59.79 46.05 35.96
N GLN A 688 -59.33 46.95 36.83
CA GLN A 688 -57.92 47.03 37.23
C GLN A 688 -57.46 45.80 38.01
N GLU A 689 -58.29 45.26 38.91
CA GLU A 689 -58.03 44.04 39.68
C GLU A 689 -57.80 42.84 38.77
N LYS A 690 -58.72 42.58 37.82
CA LYS A 690 -58.55 41.53 36.79
C LYS A 690 -57.33 41.75 35.90
N ALA A 691 -56.97 43.02 35.66
CA ALA A 691 -55.75 43.38 34.93
C ALA A 691 -54.47 43.33 35.78
N LEU A 692 -54.57 43.07 37.09
CA LEU A 692 -53.46 42.70 37.97
C LEU A 692 -53.38 41.17 38.07
N GLU A 693 -54.47 40.46 38.33
CA GLU A 693 -54.53 38.98 38.32
C GLU A 693 -53.90 38.40 37.04
N ALA A 694 -54.28 38.94 35.86
CA ALA A 694 -53.73 38.52 34.57
C ALA A 694 -52.23 38.82 34.39
N LYS A 695 -51.69 39.81 35.11
CA LYS A 695 -50.25 40.10 35.11
C LYS A 695 -49.50 39.21 36.10
N GLU A 696 -50.09 38.90 37.25
CA GLU A 696 -49.51 38.00 38.24
C GLU A 696 -49.40 36.57 37.68
N ALA A 697 -50.43 36.10 36.96
CA ALA A 697 -50.36 34.86 36.18
C ALA A 697 -49.22 34.89 35.15
N LEU A 698 -49.10 35.96 34.35
CA LEU A 698 -48.01 36.12 33.38
C LEU A 698 -46.62 36.18 34.04
N ILE A 699 -46.51 36.79 35.22
CA ILE A 699 -45.26 36.82 36.01
C ILE A 699 -44.91 35.42 36.51
N TYR A 700 -45.90 34.61 36.91
CA TYR A 700 -45.68 33.22 37.30
C TYR A 700 -45.20 32.37 36.12
N ASP A 701 -45.86 32.46 34.97
CA ASP A 701 -45.47 31.75 33.75
C ASP A 701 -44.04 32.12 33.32
N LEU A 702 -43.73 33.42 33.26
CA LEU A 702 -42.38 33.93 32.94
C LEU A 702 -41.32 33.51 33.97
N SER A 703 -41.69 33.32 35.23
CA SER A 703 -40.78 32.79 36.27
C SER A 703 -40.50 31.32 36.04
N SER A 704 -41.52 30.51 35.72
CA SER A 704 -41.35 29.09 35.42
C SER A 704 -40.50 28.84 34.16
N GLU A 705 -40.69 29.67 33.11
CA GLU A 705 -39.86 29.60 31.89
C GLU A 705 -38.42 30.05 32.16
N LYS A 706 -38.21 31.05 33.02
CA LYS A 706 -36.87 31.45 33.47
C LYS A 706 -36.16 30.30 34.18
N ASP A 707 -36.82 29.62 35.13
CA ASP A 707 -36.21 28.52 35.86
C ASP A 707 -35.89 27.35 34.91
N ARG A 708 -36.79 27.04 33.95
CA ARG A 708 -36.53 26.07 32.87
C ARG A 708 -35.32 26.44 32.01
N LEU A 709 -35.15 27.73 31.69
CA LEU A 709 -33.98 28.22 30.95
C LEU A 709 -32.68 28.12 31.77
N VAL A 710 -32.72 28.34 33.08
CA VAL A 710 -31.58 28.14 33.99
C VAL A 710 -31.17 26.65 34.07
N GLU A 711 -32.12 25.72 34.07
CA GLU A 711 -31.81 24.29 33.98
C GLU A 711 -31.14 23.91 32.65
N VAL A 712 -31.60 24.48 31.53
CA VAL A 712 -30.98 24.29 30.21
C VAL A 712 -29.59 24.92 30.13
N GLU A 713 -29.40 26.13 30.65
CA GLU A 713 -28.10 26.80 30.73
C GLU A 713 -27.10 25.97 31.55
N LYS A 714 -27.54 25.45 32.70
CA LYS A 714 -26.72 24.56 33.53
C LYS A 714 -26.35 23.27 32.80
N ALA A 715 -27.32 22.59 32.19
CA ALA A 715 -27.07 21.36 31.44
C ALA A 715 -26.09 21.58 30.26
N TYR A 716 -26.21 22.72 29.57
CA TYR A 716 -25.27 23.12 28.53
C TYR A 716 -23.88 23.45 29.09
N SER A 717 -23.79 24.11 30.25
CA SER A 717 -22.52 24.36 30.95
C SER A 717 -21.82 23.06 31.36
N ASP A 718 -22.56 22.08 31.88
CA ASP A 718 -22.03 20.74 32.21
C ASP A 718 -21.59 19.98 30.94
N GLN A 719 -22.28 20.16 29.81
CA GLN A 719 -21.88 19.63 28.50
C GLN A 719 -20.62 20.30 27.94
N VAL A 720 -20.47 21.62 28.09
CA VAL A 720 -19.26 22.35 27.70
C VAL A 720 -18.07 21.93 28.58
N ALA A 721 -18.27 21.77 29.89
CA ALA A 721 -17.24 21.31 30.82
C ALA A 721 -16.77 19.87 30.55
N THR A 722 -17.67 18.97 30.12
CA THR A 722 -17.29 17.61 29.71
C THR A 722 -16.59 17.59 28.34
N ASN A 723 -17.07 18.37 27.36
CA ASN A 723 -16.38 18.54 26.08
C ASN A 723 -14.97 19.14 26.23
N ALA A 724 -14.76 20.06 27.18
CA ALA A 724 -13.44 20.60 27.49
C ALA A 724 -12.47 19.51 27.98
N ARG A 725 -12.90 18.64 28.91
CA ARG A 725 -12.09 17.51 29.39
C ARG A 725 -11.79 16.48 28.30
N TYR A 726 -12.74 16.22 27.39
CA TYR A 726 -12.47 15.35 26.24
C TYR A 726 -11.48 15.99 25.25
N SER A 727 -11.47 17.32 25.13
CA SER A 727 -10.50 18.05 24.30
C SER A 727 -9.10 17.98 24.91
N GLU A 728 -8.98 18.20 26.22
CA GLU A 728 -7.75 18.05 27.02
C GLU A 728 -7.16 16.63 26.88
N GLN A 729 -7.98 15.58 27.07
CA GLN A 729 -7.56 14.19 26.86
C GLN A 729 -7.11 13.87 25.43
N LEU A 730 -7.69 14.53 24.42
CA LEU A 730 -7.27 14.38 23.02
C LEU A 730 -5.99 15.17 22.69
N GLU A 731 -5.69 16.24 23.43
CA GLU A 731 -4.45 17.00 23.31
C GLU A 731 -3.29 16.26 24.00
N ASP A 732 -3.50 15.73 25.21
CA ASP A 732 -2.57 14.82 25.91
C ASP A 732 -2.18 13.61 25.04
N LEU A 733 -3.18 12.94 24.45
CA LEU A 733 -2.96 11.80 23.55
C LEU A 733 -2.17 12.19 22.29
N GLN A 734 -2.39 13.41 21.77
CA GLN A 734 -1.64 13.93 20.63
C GLN A 734 -0.20 14.29 20.98
N GLU A 735 0.07 14.85 22.17
CA GLU A 735 1.45 15.10 22.61
C GLU A 735 2.18 13.79 22.88
N ALA A 736 1.58 12.82 23.59
CA ALA A 736 2.18 11.50 23.79
C ALA A 736 2.50 10.79 22.45
N THR A 737 1.61 10.91 21.45
CA THR A 737 1.86 10.41 20.08
C THR A 737 2.98 11.18 19.37
N ARG A 738 3.13 12.48 19.65
CA ARG A 738 4.18 13.35 19.09
C ARG A 738 5.54 13.06 19.72
N GLU A 739 5.59 12.80 21.02
CA GLU A 739 6.79 12.37 21.74
C GLU A 739 7.24 10.97 21.30
N GLN A 740 6.31 10.01 21.18
CA GLN A 740 6.61 8.70 20.63
C GLN A 740 7.19 8.79 19.21
N ARG A 741 6.69 9.74 18.38
CA ARG A 741 7.26 9.97 17.05
C ARG A 741 8.67 10.57 17.10
N LYS A 742 8.93 11.59 17.94
CA LYS A 742 10.29 12.14 18.14
C LYS A 742 11.27 11.04 18.54
N TYR A 743 10.89 10.16 19.47
CA TYR A 743 11.72 9.03 19.91
C TYR A 743 11.97 8.02 18.78
N ALA A 744 10.99 7.77 17.90
CA ALA A 744 11.17 6.92 16.73
C ALA A 744 12.11 7.57 15.69
N GLU A 745 11.99 8.89 15.44
CA GLU A 745 12.86 9.66 14.56
C GLU A 745 14.32 9.72 15.09
N GLU A 746 14.50 9.88 16.41
CA GLU A 746 15.81 9.81 17.08
C GLU A 746 16.43 8.41 16.99
N LEU A 747 15.62 7.34 17.12
CA LEU A 747 16.07 5.95 16.98
C LEU A 747 16.43 5.61 15.52
N GLU A 748 15.65 6.07 14.54
CA GLU A 748 15.93 5.91 13.12
C GLU A 748 17.26 6.60 12.75
N PHE A 749 17.46 7.84 13.21
CA PHE A 749 18.73 8.55 13.04
C PHE A 749 19.90 7.83 13.73
N ALA A 750 19.71 7.29 14.93
CA ALA A 750 20.74 6.50 15.61
C ALA A 750 21.11 5.22 14.83
N LEU A 751 20.13 4.57 14.20
CA LEU A 751 20.35 3.39 13.35
C LEU A 751 21.04 3.75 12.01
N GLU A 752 20.71 4.89 11.39
CA GLU A 752 21.40 5.38 10.18
C GLU A 752 22.89 5.72 10.48
N ASN A 753 23.17 6.35 11.62
CA ASN A 753 24.54 6.59 12.09
C ASN A 753 25.29 5.27 12.38
N ALA A 754 24.62 4.26 12.94
CA ALA A 754 25.21 2.95 13.16
C ALA A 754 25.49 2.20 11.84
N ALA A 755 24.58 2.29 10.86
CA ALA A 755 24.74 1.69 9.54
C ALA A 755 25.90 2.33 8.76
N THR A 756 25.96 3.66 8.69
CA THR A 756 27.05 4.39 8.02
C THR A 756 28.41 4.18 8.70
N PHE A 757 28.45 4.01 10.03
CA PHE A 757 29.67 3.59 10.74
C PHE A 757 30.09 2.16 10.35
N ALA A 758 29.16 1.22 10.26
CA ALA A 758 29.43 -0.16 9.82
C ALA A 758 29.91 -0.22 8.36
N GLU A 759 29.38 0.62 7.47
CA GLU A 759 29.88 0.77 6.09
C GLU A 759 31.30 1.32 6.06
N GLN A 760 31.62 2.36 6.84
CA GLN A 760 32.98 2.89 6.96
C GLN A 760 33.97 1.85 7.52
N GLN A 761 33.54 1.04 8.49
CA GLN A 761 34.33 -0.08 9.01
C GLN A 761 34.55 -1.16 7.93
N ASN A 762 33.53 -1.49 7.15
CA ASN A 762 33.62 -2.43 6.03
C ASN A 762 34.56 -1.91 4.94
N GLU A 763 34.47 -0.64 4.54
CA GLU A 763 35.44 -0.01 3.64
C GLU A 763 36.88 -0.08 4.17
N CYS A 764 37.09 0.16 5.47
CA CYS A 764 38.39 0.07 6.10
C CYS A 764 38.95 -1.36 6.02
N ASN A 765 38.12 -2.36 6.35
CA ASN A 765 38.47 -3.78 6.24
C ASN A 765 38.76 -4.18 4.78
N GLN A 766 38.01 -3.68 3.80
CA GLN A 766 38.28 -3.92 2.38
C GLN A 766 39.62 -3.31 1.94
N LYS A 767 39.92 -2.07 2.35
CA LYS A 767 41.20 -1.40 2.07
C LYS A 767 42.37 -2.17 2.69
N LEU A 768 42.22 -2.68 3.92
CA LEU A 768 43.19 -3.54 4.58
C LEU A 768 43.39 -4.88 3.84
N ASN A 769 42.30 -5.55 3.43
CA ASN A 769 42.36 -6.80 2.67
C ASN A 769 43.04 -6.62 1.30
N VAL A 770 42.81 -5.50 0.61
CA VAL A 770 43.53 -5.16 -0.63
C VAL A 770 45.03 -4.93 -0.36
N GLN A 771 45.40 -4.26 0.72
CA GLN A 771 46.81 -4.10 1.11
C GLN A 771 47.48 -5.44 1.45
N LEU A 772 46.78 -6.34 2.14
CA LEU A 772 47.27 -7.70 2.42
C LEU A 772 47.48 -8.49 1.12
N ALA A 773 46.53 -8.46 0.18
CA ALA A 773 46.68 -9.11 -1.12
C ALA A 773 47.83 -8.53 -1.98
N LEU A 774 48.09 -7.22 -1.88
CA LEU A 774 49.24 -6.57 -2.50
C LEU A 774 50.58 -6.98 -1.86
N LEU A 775 50.62 -7.13 -0.53
CA LEU A 775 51.78 -7.67 0.17
C LEU A 775 52.03 -9.15 -0.19
N GLU A 776 50.98 -9.95 -0.36
CA GLU A 776 51.09 -11.36 -0.78
C GLU A 776 51.52 -11.54 -2.24
N THR A 777 51.12 -10.64 -3.15
CA THR A 777 51.60 -10.64 -4.54
C THR A 777 53.07 -10.21 -4.59
N SER A 778 53.43 -9.10 -3.96
CA SER A 778 54.83 -8.67 -3.82
C SER A 778 55.73 -9.75 -3.19
N LYS A 779 55.26 -10.44 -2.14
CA LYS A 779 55.97 -11.57 -1.52
C LYS A 779 56.17 -12.73 -2.50
N ARG A 780 55.16 -13.08 -3.30
CA ARG A 780 55.28 -14.12 -4.35
C ARG A 780 56.24 -13.71 -5.46
N GLU A 781 56.23 -12.45 -5.88
CA GLU A 781 57.15 -11.90 -6.88
C GLU A 781 58.60 -11.92 -6.38
N GLN A 782 58.85 -11.50 -5.13
CA GLN A 782 60.18 -11.58 -4.50
C GLN A 782 60.69 -13.03 -4.41
N VAL A 783 59.84 -13.98 -4.01
CA VAL A 783 60.18 -15.42 -4.00
C VAL A 783 60.50 -15.93 -5.41
N GLY A 784 59.72 -15.51 -6.42
CA GLY A 784 59.99 -15.81 -7.82
C GLY A 784 61.31 -15.23 -8.34
N TYR A 785 61.63 -13.99 -7.96
CA TYR A 785 62.88 -13.33 -8.32
C TYR A 785 64.10 -13.99 -7.65
N VAL A 786 64.01 -14.33 -6.36
CA VAL A 786 65.06 -15.08 -5.64
C VAL A 786 65.27 -16.45 -6.28
N LYS A 787 64.20 -17.17 -6.64
CA LYS A 787 64.30 -18.44 -7.37
C LYS A 787 64.95 -18.28 -8.75
N THR A 788 64.60 -17.24 -9.49
CA THR A 788 65.21 -16.92 -10.79
C THR A 788 66.70 -16.59 -10.65
N LEU A 789 67.10 -15.83 -9.63
CA LEU A 789 68.51 -15.58 -9.31
C LEU A 789 69.25 -16.86 -8.92
N GLN A 790 68.62 -17.76 -8.16
CA GLN A 790 69.19 -19.05 -7.79
C GLN A 790 69.41 -19.95 -9.03
N GLU A 791 68.45 -19.98 -9.95
CA GLU A 791 68.55 -20.69 -11.23
C GLU A 791 69.63 -20.07 -12.13
N GLN A 792 69.70 -18.74 -12.24
CA GLN A 792 70.74 -18.03 -12.99
C GLN A 792 72.14 -18.25 -12.38
N ASN A 793 72.30 -18.18 -11.06
CA ASN A 793 73.57 -18.45 -10.38
C ASN A 793 74.00 -19.92 -10.57
N SER A 794 73.05 -20.86 -10.51
CA SER A 794 73.30 -22.27 -10.82
C SER A 794 73.72 -22.47 -12.28
N ALA A 795 73.10 -21.76 -13.22
CA ALA A 795 73.45 -21.80 -14.65
C ALA A 795 74.81 -21.15 -14.94
N PHE A 796 75.12 -20.01 -14.30
CA PHE A 796 76.44 -19.37 -14.35
C PHE A 796 77.51 -20.30 -13.78
N SER A 797 77.30 -20.83 -12.58
CA SER A 797 78.17 -21.81 -11.92
C SER A 797 78.46 -23.00 -12.83
N ASN A 798 77.44 -23.62 -13.43
CA ASN A 798 77.61 -24.73 -14.37
C ASN A 798 78.37 -24.35 -15.65
N ARG A 799 78.19 -23.13 -16.18
CA ARG A 799 78.96 -22.63 -17.34
C ARG A 799 80.41 -22.35 -16.97
N PHE A 800 80.64 -21.68 -15.84
CA PHE A 800 81.97 -21.40 -15.32
C PHE A 800 82.74 -22.69 -15.04
N MET A 801 82.15 -23.65 -14.33
CA MET A 801 82.77 -24.97 -14.08
C MET A 801 83.13 -25.73 -15.37
N LYS A 802 82.33 -25.61 -16.44
CA LYS A 802 82.67 -26.17 -17.76
C LYS A 802 83.84 -25.45 -18.42
N LEU A 803 83.82 -24.11 -18.44
CA LEU A 803 84.89 -23.29 -19.00
C LEU A 803 86.21 -23.51 -18.25
N VAL A 804 86.15 -23.56 -16.92
CA VAL A 804 87.28 -23.82 -16.03
C VAL A 804 87.85 -25.23 -16.25
N LYS A 805 87.01 -26.27 -16.43
CA LYS A 805 87.45 -27.61 -16.81
C LYS A 805 88.15 -27.63 -18.18
N GLN A 806 87.70 -26.81 -19.14
CA GLN A 806 88.38 -26.66 -20.43
C GLN A 806 89.73 -25.94 -20.30
N TYR A 807 89.82 -24.85 -19.53
CA TYR A 807 91.09 -24.17 -19.25
C TYR A 807 92.08 -25.07 -18.50
N ALA A 808 91.66 -25.75 -17.42
CA ALA A 808 92.52 -26.68 -16.69
C ALA A 808 93.07 -27.79 -17.61
N ALA A 809 92.25 -28.32 -18.52
CA ALA A 809 92.69 -29.29 -19.53
C ALA A 809 93.66 -28.70 -20.58
N LEU A 810 93.46 -27.44 -20.99
CA LEU A 810 94.31 -26.74 -21.97
C LEU A 810 95.66 -26.28 -21.40
N LEU A 811 95.71 -25.98 -20.09
CA LEU A 811 96.92 -25.60 -19.36
C LEU A 811 97.80 -26.83 -19.02
N ARG A 812 97.19 -28.02 -18.86
CA ARG A 812 97.85 -29.26 -18.43
C ARG A 812 99.07 -29.70 -19.28
N PRO A 813 99.10 -29.56 -20.62
CA PRO A 813 100.28 -29.89 -21.43
C PRO A 813 101.48 -28.97 -21.16
N VAL A 814 101.25 -27.69 -20.85
CA VAL A 814 102.33 -26.74 -20.51
C VAL A 814 102.79 -26.97 -19.06
N ALA A 815 101.86 -27.25 -18.15
CA ALA A 815 102.15 -27.61 -16.77
C ALA A 815 103.00 -28.87 -16.62
N ALA A 816 102.83 -29.86 -17.51
CA ALA A 816 103.71 -31.03 -17.57
C ALA A 816 105.21 -30.68 -17.77
N THR A 817 105.52 -29.47 -18.24
CA THR A 817 106.90 -28.95 -18.37
C THR A 817 107.31 -27.96 -17.26
N ASN A 818 106.38 -27.53 -16.40
CA ASN A 818 106.64 -26.61 -15.29
C ASN A 818 105.93 -27.07 -14.01
N ARG A 819 106.73 -27.60 -13.06
CA ARG A 819 106.26 -28.14 -11.78
C ARG A 819 105.47 -27.13 -10.93
N SER A 820 105.81 -25.85 -10.95
CA SER A 820 105.09 -24.83 -10.17
C SER A 820 103.67 -24.63 -10.71
N LEU A 821 103.52 -24.57 -12.04
CA LEU A 821 102.22 -24.52 -12.69
C LEU A 821 101.43 -25.82 -12.47
N GLN A 822 102.09 -26.98 -12.48
CA GLN A 822 101.43 -28.27 -12.20
C GLN A 822 100.89 -28.35 -10.77
N ASP A 823 101.62 -27.87 -9.76
CA ASP A 823 101.13 -27.85 -8.37
C ASP A 823 99.95 -26.87 -8.18
N HIS A 824 99.91 -25.78 -8.94
CA HIS A 824 98.74 -24.89 -8.99
C HIS A 824 97.55 -25.53 -9.72
N ILE A 825 97.75 -26.19 -10.86
CA ILE A 825 96.69 -26.98 -11.53
C ILE A 825 96.16 -28.08 -10.61
N ASN A 826 97.03 -28.80 -9.89
CA ASN A 826 96.62 -29.87 -8.98
C ASN A 826 95.69 -29.32 -7.87
N ARG A 827 96.07 -28.23 -7.20
CA ARG A 827 95.22 -27.56 -6.18
C ARG A 827 93.90 -27.07 -6.78
N PHE A 828 93.97 -26.51 -7.98
CA PHE A 828 92.81 -25.98 -8.70
C PHE A 828 91.85 -27.10 -9.12
N ASP A 829 92.37 -28.24 -9.60
CA ASP A 829 91.61 -29.46 -9.91
C ASP A 829 90.97 -30.07 -8.64
N THR A 830 91.56 -29.90 -7.44
CA THR A 830 90.93 -30.28 -6.17
C THR A 830 89.68 -29.44 -5.89
N GLU A 831 89.78 -28.11 -5.96
CA GLU A 831 88.60 -27.24 -5.75
C GLU A 831 87.56 -27.43 -6.87
N LEU A 832 88.00 -27.83 -8.07
CA LEU A 832 87.17 -28.18 -9.23
C LEU A 832 86.40 -29.51 -9.06
N GLN A 833 86.83 -30.34 -8.10
CA GLN A 833 86.11 -31.52 -7.61
C GLN A 833 85.22 -31.17 -6.41
N ASN A 834 85.69 -30.31 -5.49
CA ASN A 834 84.89 -29.80 -4.35
C ASN A 834 83.67 -29.00 -4.81
N GLY A 835 83.75 -28.32 -5.96
CA GLY A 835 82.62 -27.60 -6.57
C GLY A 835 82.48 -26.14 -6.12
N ASP A 836 83.41 -25.61 -5.32
CA ASP A 836 83.38 -24.23 -4.85
C ASP A 836 83.77 -23.25 -5.96
N VAL A 837 82.75 -22.76 -6.67
CA VAL A 837 82.86 -21.74 -7.73
C VAL A 837 83.48 -20.43 -7.24
N LEU A 838 83.23 -20.02 -5.99
CA LEU A 838 83.82 -18.81 -5.42
C LEU A 838 85.32 -19.00 -5.16
N ARG A 839 85.73 -20.17 -4.65
CA ARG A 839 87.14 -20.49 -4.43
C ARG A 839 87.90 -20.64 -5.75
N LEU A 840 87.26 -21.24 -6.76
CA LEU A 840 87.82 -21.33 -8.12
C LEU A 840 87.96 -19.95 -8.78
N LEU A 841 86.99 -19.05 -8.64
CA LEU A 841 87.10 -17.66 -9.09
C LEU A 841 88.29 -16.93 -8.43
N GLN A 842 88.57 -17.20 -7.15
CA GLN A 842 89.72 -16.63 -6.43
C GLN A 842 91.07 -17.22 -6.87
N LEU A 843 91.12 -18.50 -7.23
CA LEU A 843 92.38 -19.19 -7.61
C LEU A 843 92.74 -19.06 -9.10
N PHE A 844 91.76 -18.80 -9.97
CA PHE A 844 91.97 -18.74 -11.42
C PHE A 844 92.93 -17.62 -11.89
N PRO A 845 92.96 -16.40 -11.29
CA PRO A 845 93.97 -15.39 -11.62
C PRO A 845 95.40 -15.85 -11.33
N ALA A 846 95.66 -16.42 -10.15
CA ALA A 846 96.99 -16.94 -9.79
C ALA A 846 97.43 -18.11 -10.68
N LEU A 847 96.48 -18.93 -11.15
CA LEU A 847 96.73 -19.98 -12.14
C LEU A 847 97.16 -19.41 -13.50
N LEU A 848 96.49 -18.33 -13.95
CA LEU A 848 96.82 -17.63 -15.19
C LEU A 848 98.16 -16.89 -15.10
N GLU A 849 98.47 -16.25 -13.98
CA GLU A 849 99.77 -15.59 -13.75
C GLU A 849 100.93 -16.59 -13.78
N GLN A 850 100.77 -17.77 -13.16
CA GLN A 850 101.73 -18.87 -13.26
C GLN A 850 101.89 -19.37 -14.70
N TYR A 851 100.81 -19.48 -15.46
CA TYR A 851 100.85 -19.88 -16.87
C TYR A 851 101.56 -18.85 -17.77
N ILE A 852 101.23 -17.57 -17.61
CA ILE A 852 101.86 -16.46 -18.35
C ILE A 852 103.35 -16.40 -18.01
N SER A 853 103.72 -16.56 -16.74
CA SER A 853 105.12 -16.66 -16.30
C SER A 853 105.85 -17.85 -16.91
N ALA A 854 105.19 -19.01 -17.05
CA ALA A 854 105.74 -20.18 -17.72
C ALA A 854 105.92 -19.98 -19.25
N CYS A 855 105.08 -19.16 -19.88
CA CYS A 855 105.13 -18.90 -21.33
C CYS A 855 106.16 -17.83 -21.72
N ILE A 856 106.40 -16.82 -20.87
CA ILE A 856 107.32 -15.71 -21.16
C ILE A 856 108.81 -16.11 -21.01
N GLY A 857 109.11 -17.26 -20.38
CA GLY A 857 110.47 -17.74 -20.09
C GLY A 857 111.32 -18.25 -21.28
N ARG A 858 111.23 -17.65 -22.49
CA ARG A 858 112.08 -17.98 -23.65
C ARG A 858 112.45 -16.72 -24.47
N PRO A 859 113.73 -16.33 -24.53
CA PRO A 859 114.22 -15.27 -25.40
C PRO A 859 114.88 -15.76 -26.71
N GLU A 860 114.71 -14.97 -27.77
CA GLU A 860 115.61 -14.81 -28.95
C GLU A 860 115.84 -16.05 -29.87
N GLN A 861 116.20 -15.92 -31.17
CA GLN A 861 116.73 -14.77 -31.93
C GLN A 861 116.32 -14.85 -33.44
N ASP A 862 116.13 -13.70 -34.11
CA ASP A 862 116.24 -13.44 -35.58
C ASP A 862 115.27 -14.10 -36.61
N HIS A 863 114.90 -13.51 -37.76
CA HIS A 863 115.25 -12.21 -38.40
C HIS A 863 114.22 -11.75 -39.50
N VAL A 864 114.04 -10.43 -39.67
CA VAL A 864 113.94 -9.61 -40.94
C VAL A 864 112.93 -10.04 -42.06
N THR A 865 112.02 -9.22 -42.61
CA THR A 865 112.09 -7.86 -43.27
C THR A 865 110.65 -7.26 -43.34
N ASP A 866 110.25 -6.06 -43.85
CA ASP A 866 110.87 -4.82 -44.41
C ASP A 866 109.88 -3.60 -44.29
N ALA A 867 110.26 -2.44 -44.84
CA ALA A 867 109.45 -1.51 -45.65
C ALA A 867 108.42 -0.54 -45.01
N ARG A 868 108.94 0.65 -44.59
CA ARG A 868 108.44 2.02 -44.93
C ARG A 868 107.01 2.47 -44.51
N LYS A 869 106.70 3.76 -44.24
CA LYS A 869 107.51 4.99 -44.08
C LYS A 869 106.77 6.08 -43.26
N ARG A 870 107.54 6.77 -42.42
CA ARG A 870 107.43 8.13 -41.86
C ARG A 870 106.75 9.20 -42.79
N GLY A 871 105.99 10.15 -42.21
CA GLY A 871 105.48 11.37 -42.86
C GLY A 871 105.04 12.47 -41.86
N GLN A 872 104.91 13.73 -42.33
CA GLN A 872 104.51 14.93 -41.56
C GLN A 872 103.35 15.69 -42.26
N GLN A 873 102.95 16.84 -41.69
CA GLN A 873 102.23 17.98 -42.29
C GLN A 873 100.68 18.00 -42.26
N SER A 874 100.16 19.21 -42.51
CA SER A 874 98.77 19.66 -42.40
C SER A 874 98.32 20.28 -43.73
N VAL A 875 97.06 20.03 -44.16
CA VAL A 875 96.23 20.85 -45.06
C VAL A 875 94.74 20.57 -44.76
N ASN A 876 93.84 21.52 -45.06
CA ASN A 876 92.38 21.48 -44.79
C ASN A 876 91.51 21.03 -46.00
N SER A 877 90.18 20.97 -45.78
CA SER A 877 89.03 20.92 -46.74
C SER A 877 88.75 19.59 -47.50
N VAL A 878 87.53 18.99 -47.59
CA VAL A 878 86.11 19.49 -47.80
C VAL A 878 85.85 19.84 -49.29
N PRO A 879 84.73 19.51 -50.00
CA PRO A 879 83.36 19.05 -49.60
C PRO A 879 82.60 17.99 -50.51
N THR A 880 81.27 17.81 -50.31
CA THR A 880 80.16 17.50 -51.30
C THR A 880 80.02 16.08 -51.93
N LYS A 881 78.85 15.55 -52.40
CA LYS A 881 77.38 15.90 -52.38
C LYS A 881 76.50 14.69 -52.89
N ILE A 882 75.31 14.43 -52.28
CA ILE A 882 73.98 14.04 -52.91
C ILE A 882 73.90 12.70 -53.75
N PRO A 883 72.76 11.97 -54.01
CA PRO A 883 71.36 11.99 -53.51
C PRO A 883 70.76 10.64 -52.96
N SER A 884 69.56 10.77 -52.39
CA SER A 884 68.33 9.92 -52.25
C SER A 884 68.15 8.44 -52.73
N GLN A 885 67.34 7.71 -51.91
CA GLN A 885 66.06 6.98 -52.20
C GLN A 885 65.97 5.41 -52.26
N ARG A 886 64.89 4.89 -51.61
CA ARG A 886 64.21 3.56 -51.71
C ARG A 886 64.98 2.32 -51.18
N SER A 887 64.40 1.26 -50.58
CA SER A 887 63.12 0.92 -49.86
C SER A 887 63.41 -0.40 -49.04
N ILE A 888 62.54 -1.25 -48.45
CA ILE A 888 61.08 -1.49 -48.25
C ILE A 888 60.97 -2.42 -46.98
N GLU A 889 60.04 -2.29 -46.00
CA GLU A 889 58.68 -2.88 -45.87
C GLU A 889 58.66 -4.45 -45.91
N TRP A 890 58.07 -5.28 -45.00
CA TRP A 890 56.79 -5.38 -44.25
C TRP A 890 57.01 -6.05 -42.85
N SER A 891 56.11 -6.12 -41.84
CA SER A 891 54.86 -5.39 -41.48
C SER A 891 54.29 -5.78 -40.08
N SER A 892 53.88 -4.79 -39.25
CA SER A 892 52.87 -4.87 -38.14
C SER A 892 53.18 -5.74 -36.88
N ALA A 893 52.57 -5.56 -35.68
CA ALA A 893 51.46 -4.71 -35.23
C ALA A 893 51.61 -4.15 -33.76
N LYS A 894 50.60 -3.39 -33.27
CA LYS A 894 50.47 -2.67 -31.96
C LYS A 894 49.47 -3.43 -31.01
N PRO A 895 49.21 -3.11 -29.70
CA PRO A 895 49.07 -1.74 -29.12
C PRO A 895 49.26 -1.43 -27.58
N ARG A 896 49.36 -0.11 -27.27
CA ARG A 896 48.76 0.70 -26.14
C ARG A 896 48.95 0.39 -24.62
N ARG A 897 49.57 1.40 -23.94
CA ARG A 897 49.15 2.21 -22.74
C ARG A 897 49.02 1.63 -21.30
N CYS A 898 49.17 2.59 -20.36
CA CYS A 898 49.08 2.58 -18.87
C CYS A 898 50.37 2.10 -18.16
N HIS A 899 51.09 2.86 -17.31
CA HIS A 899 50.82 3.81 -16.19
C HIS A 899 50.73 3.15 -14.79
N GLN A 900 51.33 3.85 -13.80
CA GLN A 900 51.29 3.65 -12.34
C GLN A 900 51.99 2.42 -11.74
N TYR A 901 53.27 2.60 -11.41
CA TYR A 901 53.97 2.06 -10.22
C TYR A 901 55.02 3.12 -9.81
N LEU A 902 55.48 3.28 -8.56
CA LEU A 902 54.89 3.06 -7.24
C LEU A 902 55.87 3.72 -6.24
N GLU A 903 55.57 4.91 -5.71
CA GLU A 903 56.52 5.64 -4.87
C GLU A 903 56.32 5.30 -3.38
N MET A 904 57.33 4.72 -2.75
CA MET A 904 57.28 4.18 -1.39
C MET A 904 57.43 5.27 -0.32
N ALA A 905 56.33 5.97 0.00
CA ALA A 905 56.30 6.96 1.08
C ALA A 905 56.29 6.28 2.46
N THR A 906 57.36 6.47 3.24
CA THR A 906 57.44 6.04 4.64
C THR A 906 56.63 6.97 5.56
N PRO A 907 55.72 6.47 6.42
CA PRO A 907 54.97 7.30 7.35
C PRO A 907 55.84 7.70 8.57
N THR A 908 56.38 8.92 8.53
CA THR A 908 57.16 9.49 9.65
C THR A 908 56.25 9.81 10.83
N TRP A 909 56.42 9.09 11.94
CA TRP A 909 55.80 9.46 13.22
C TRP A 909 56.45 10.72 13.82
N HIS A 910 55.67 11.58 14.45
CA HIS A 910 56.13 12.75 15.22
C HIS A 910 55.50 12.75 16.61
N PRO A 911 56.29 12.79 17.70
CA PRO A 911 55.77 12.85 19.07
C PRO A 911 55.56 14.31 19.55
N PRO A 912 54.52 14.58 20.36
CA PRO A 912 54.38 15.87 21.05
C PRO A 912 55.16 15.88 22.38
N THR A 913 55.91 16.95 22.65
CA THR A 913 56.55 17.29 23.95
C THR A 913 57.17 18.70 23.88
N PRO A 914 57.34 19.44 24.99
CA PRO A 914 56.62 19.41 26.27
C PRO A 914 56.06 20.81 26.69
N GLU A 915 55.41 20.85 27.86
CA GLU A 915 54.97 22.06 28.62
C GLU A 915 56.16 22.93 29.13
N PRO A 916 55.98 24.19 29.66
CA PRO A 916 55.15 24.55 30.84
C PRO A 916 54.50 25.98 30.78
N SER A 917 53.89 26.64 31.80
CA SER A 917 53.80 26.40 33.28
C SER A 917 52.64 27.14 34.01
N VAL A 918 51.97 26.43 34.94
CA VAL A 918 51.63 26.80 36.36
C VAL A 918 50.79 28.05 36.72
N SER A 919 49.59 27.80 37.32
CA SER A 919 49.11 28.32 38.65
C SER A 919 47.69 27.77 38.97
N LYS A 920 47.45 26.99 40.06
CA LYS A 920 47.10 27.39 41.46
C LYS A 920 45.70 28.03 41.60
N THR A 921 44.79 27.63 42.51
CA THR A 921 44.81 26.67 43.66
C THR A 921 43.40 26.06 43.89
N LEU A 922 43.28 24.96 44.67
CA LEU A 922 42.00 24.49 45.24
C LEU A 922 41.41 25.48 46.27
N GLU A 923 40.09 25.47 46.43
CA GLU A 923 39.47 25.49 47.78
C GLU A 923 38.04 24.91 47.74
N SER A 924 37.48 24.61 48.93
CA SER A 924 36.16 24.00 49.13
C SER A 924 35.58 24.48 50.45
N PRO A 925 34.25 24.73 50.55
CA PRO A 925 33.62 24.84 51.87
C PRO A 925 32.39 23.93 52.08
N VAL A 926 32.40 23.36 53.28
CA VAL A 926 31.29 22.80 54.05
C VAL A 926 30.15 23.82 54.25
N SER A 927 28.92 23.33 54.40
CA SER A 927 27.68 24.06 54.77
C SER A 927 27.16 23.62 56.16
N PRO A 928 26.07 24.17 56.76
CA PRO A 928 25.21 25.33 56.45
C PRO A 928 25.18 26.35 57.64
N PRO A 929 24.16 27.21 57.92
CA PRO A 929 22.81 26.78 58.37
C PRO A 929 21.58 27.66 57.98
N LEU A 930 20.39 27.02 58.05
CA LEU A 930 19.06 27.55 58.46
C LEU A 930 18.56 28.94 57.99
N ASP A 931 17.40 28.95 57.32
CA ASP A 931 16.12 29.21 58.02
C ASP A 931 14.95 28.44 57.36
N ALA A 932 13.76 28.36 57.97
CA ALA A 932 12.75 27.34 57.63
C ALA A 932 11.27 27.76 57.69
N THR A 933 10.45 27.22 56.77
CA THR A 933 9.04 26.76 56.93
C THR A 933 8.58 26.16 55.58
N ALA A 934 8.18 24.88 55.46
CA ALA A 934 6.96 24.19 55.94
C ALA A 934 5.73 24.38 55.01
N THR A 935 4.91 23.37 54.64
CA THR A 935 4.99 21.88 54.73
C THR A 935 3.93 21.26 53.80
N ARG A 936 4.27 20.29 52.94
CA ARG A 936 3.38 19.13 52.64
C ARG A 936 4.08 17.97 51.92
N LYS A 937 3.90 16.77 52.47
CA LYS A 937 4.10 15.43 51.87
C LYS A 937 2.77 14.66 52.16
N PRO A 938 2.36 13.67 51.36
CA PRO A 938 2.94 12.33 51.51
C PRO A 938 3.05 11.44 50.25
N ALA A 939 3.84 10.37 50.40
CA ALA A 939 3.69 9.05 49.79
C ALA A 939 3.59 8.89 48.25
N CYS A 940 4.75 8.62 47.63
CA CYS A 940 4.91 7.39 46.84
C CYS A 940 6.37 6.91 46.91
N PHE A 941 6.60 5.69 47.39
CA PHE A 941 7.93 5.07 47.57
C PHE A 941 7.79 3.53 47.55
N ILE A 942 7.21 2.99 46.47
CA ILE A 942 7.01 1.54 46.25
C ILE A 942 7.34 1.13 44.79
N ALA A 943 7.38 2.06 43.83
CA ALA A 943 7.59 1.75 42.41
C ALA A 943 9.01 1.25 42.09
N THR A 944 10.04 1.88 42.66
CA THR A 944 11.44 1.70 42.27
C THR A 944 11.98 0.28 42.50
N GLU A 945 11.58 -0.39 43.59
CA GLU A 945 12.00 -1.78 43.85
C GLU A 945 11.46 -2.77 42.80
N LYS A 946 10.31 -2.48 42.16
CA LYS A 946 9.76 -3.32 41.08
C LYS A 946 10.48 -3.09 39.76
N GLU A 947 10.81 -1.84 39.44
CA GLU A 947 11.58 -1.52 38.23
C GLU A 947 13.01 -2.09 38.33
N GLU A 948 13.67 -1.95 39.49
CA GLU A 948 14.99 -2.53 39.72
C GLU A 948 14.97 -4.07 39.70
N ALA A 949 13.92 -4.71 40.24
CA ALA A 949 13.74 -6.16 40.14
C ALA A 949 13.48 -6.63 38.69
N GLN A 950 12.67 -5.91 37.91
CA GLN A 950 12.44 -6.25 36.50
C GLN A 950 13.69 -6.01 35.64
N LEU A 951 14.47 -4.98 35.93
CA LEU A 951 15.74 -4.72 35.24
C LEU A 951 16.77 -5.81 35.59
N ALA A 952 16.82 -6.26 36.85
CA ALA A 952 17.64 -7.39 37.27
C ALA A 952 17.22 -8.69 36.56
N GLU A 953 15.92 -9.00 36.50
CA GLU A 953 15.39 -10.18 35.79
C GLU A 953 15.72 -10.15 34.29
N GLN A 954 15.61 -9.00 33.62
CA GLN A 954 16.02 -8.83 32.23
C GLN A 954 17.55 -9.00 32.05
N LEU A 955 18.36 -8.46 32.95
CA LEU A 955 19.83 -8.61 32.91
C LEU A 955 20.30 -10.02 33.27
N GLU A 956 19.52 -10.79 34.03
CA GLU A 956 19.74 -12.22 34.28
C GLU A 956 19.37 -13.04 33.02
N LEU A 957 18.23 -12.73 32.38
CA LEU A 957 17.79 -13.36 31.14
C LEU A 957 18.77 -13.12 29.97
N ILE A 958 19.30 -11.90 29.84
CA ILE A 958 20.34 -11.55 28.86
C ILE A 958 21.63 -12.33 29.15
N ARG A 959 22.07 -12.42 30.42
CA ARG A 959 23.25 -13.22 30.79
C ARG A 959 23.05 -14.71 30.49
N GLY A 960 21.87 -15.26 30.75
CA GLY A 960 21.51 -16.64 30.38
C GLY A 960 21.57 -16.87 28.87
N ALA A 961 21.03 -15.94 28.07
CA ALA A 961 21.10 -16.02 26.61
C ALA A 961 22.55 -15.98 26.09
N PHE A 962 23.39 -15.10 26.63
CA PHE A 962 24.83 -15.06 26.30
C PHE A 962 25.60 -16.31 26.79
N GLN A 963 25.18 -16.94 27.88
CA GLN A 963 25.76 -18.20 28.35
C GLN A 963 25.38 -19.37 27.44
N SER A 964 24.11 -19.53 27.06
CA SER A 964 23.72 -20.54 26.05
C SER A 964 24.43 -20.31 24.71
N TYR A 965 24.52 -19.07 24.23
CA TYR A 965 25.25 -18.77 22.99
C TYR A 965 26.75 -19.10 23.09
N LYS A 966 27.35 -19.00 24.28
CA LYS A 966 28.72 -19.42 24.54
C LYS A 966 28.87 -20.95 24.60
N GLU A 967 27.93 -21.65 25.23
CA GLU A 967 27.92 -23.12 25.31
C GLU A 967 27.64 -23.76 23.94
N ASP A 968 26.74 -23.20 23.13
CA ASP A 968 26.49 -23.63 21.75
C ASP A 968 27.73 -23.44 20.85
N VAL A 969 28.52 -22.37 21.08
CA VAL A 969 29.79 -22.12 20.36
C VAL A 969 30.93 -23.01 20.87
N GLU A 970 30.99 -23.34 22.17
CA GLU A 970 32.01 -24.22 22.75
C GLU A 970 31.71 -25.72 22.55
N THR A 971 30.48 -26.09 22.16
CA THR A 971 30.08 -27.48 21.84
C THR A 971 30.01 -27.79 20.33
N SER A 972 30.27 -26.82 19.47
CA SER A 972 30.25 -26.95 17.99
C SER A 972 31.64 -26.87 17.32
N GLY A 973 32.72 -26.99 18.09
CA GLY A 973 34.13 -27.02 17.63
C GLY A 973 34.78 -28.40 17.66
#